data_AF-I3RAI8-F1
#
_entry.id   AF-I3RAI8-F1
#
_cell.length_a   1.000
_cell.length_b   1.000
_cell.length_c   1.000
_cell.angle_alpha   90.00
_cell.angle_beta   90.00
_cell.angle_gamma   90.00
#
_symmetry.space_group_name_H-M   'P 1'
#
loop_
_entity.id
_entity.type
_entity.pdbx_description
1 polymer ?
#
loop_
_entity_poly.entity_id
_entity_poly.type
_entity_poly.pdbx_seq_one_letter_code
_entity_poly.pdbx_strand_id
1 'polypeptide(L)'
;MSDREPQTNDDRAEFGRRQFLGGLTSLAAAASYTLDVPDTVASTVSNSDDELAQTISSPDGAVAVEFDVSSGTPTYTVSYDGRTVVEPSSLGFEFDGQPAFGTELTVTGTERSAVDDRWTPVWDQYNEIREHYNELRVGLAETTSPERALTVAIRVFDDGLGLRYVFPEDSGFGDFVITAERTEFAFGGDYTAWWIENDFNSYEYGYKETPLSEIGERSPFGGAHTPMTIQADDETYLSIHEASLVDYAAMGVEPTSSGGTAFESTLAPLPDGTKVAATAPHATPWRTIQVGSRPGDLVESNLIVNLNEPHDPADFPHGTDWIEPQKFLGVWWLMITGRADWEYRGPETGNHGAQTKRMKRYMDFASEHDIPSVLVEGWNEGWSTYPGDGSAMDFDESYPDFDIEEVTDYGRALNPPVRMTAHNETAGNISNYESQLTSDSSSPFAYYDSLGIHSIKTGYVADSGVSIDGETYNHHCQPLVNHHRLVYREAAKHRQMLEIHEPLKPTGERRTFPNVMTREGVLGQEYDSFGRVGPSHHVTFPFTRMLGGPVEYTPGIFDMDSGSGGIETTRAKQLAMYPTYFSGLQMVSDLPSSYLADRDTALEVGSVTQAEDAERNGFATAAKWAGAFGGKYVPVDPNTVDHGASLSWPIENVPSAGEYDLHFRYASDATNNAVPEGTPRTATVLVDGDAQKQATFPPTAYWDEWNAISVRVSLSAGANTVTLTLGDDDTGGFNLDSVAVTEPDSSMPEPETDPTRRPTVDAFDFIESVPAGPWDDTRVLDAEIGSYSVIARKRGDEWFVGAMTDENGRALDISLDFLDSAPGQRDGHASSPGKSSGKGHRSSNGKAHENATGLGHTKGKYVAELYSDGVDVAYGSNPNLEPVRVDEAIVTADTTLLASMAETGGTAIRLKPATSDDLERLPTYQRPEQDIEISIRDNPFVRESFVTATGSNSGDYIGGTTVEIVVDGENVATSNVRFPPHTTDQQDTLSYAIDTPGTYEVTVRTANGQTLTSETVTVKPPETVAKLSDPTGDDDGPGAYTYPTNGAFKEGAFDLQSVTVEQTPGRYQVTFEVEDLYNAFGSGRGFSPQLFLLWVRDPNKDGGTDRSLDDLGATVSFEDSWHYRLEVSGFTKSAVDATGAALSDESGNAITLQETVDRESNTVTLTFDRAAFDGVDAGTLEVVAAVQSEDRGSLRPVKEERGAYVFGGAKSGAVDDAPLIADLIVPDGDSQATVLDYADGDPATLPYVALE
;
A
#
# COMPACT_ATOMS: atom_id res chain seq x y z
N MET A 1 -11.00 20.16 -86.28
CA MET A 1 -12.18 19.30 -86.57
C MET A 1 -11.83 17.92 -86.05
N SER A 2 -12.77 17.39 -85.27
CA SER A 2 -12.80 16.12 -84.51
C SER A 2 -11.60 15.83 -83.59
N ASP A 3 -11.89 15.83 -82.29
CA ASP A 3 -11.72 14.68 -81.39
C ASP A 3 -11.50 15.19 -79.97
N ARG A 4 -12.37 14.76 -79.04
CA ARG A 4 -12.00 14.36 -77.67
C ARG A 4 -13.23 13.84 -76.91
N GLU A 5 -13.14 12.56 -76.61
CA GLU A 5 -13.89 11.79 -75.62
C GLU A 5 -12.88 11.30 -74.55
N PRO A 6 -13.28 10.65 -73.44
CA PRO A 6 -13.12 11.21 -72.10
C PRO A 6 -12.02 10.56 -71.25
N GLN A 7 -11.83 11.17 -70.07
CA GLN A 7 -10.81 10.99 -69.04
C GLN A 7 -10.53 9.55 -68.59
N THR A 8 -9.24 9.26 -68.38
CA THR A 8 -8.71 8.24 -67.46
C THR A 8 -7.43 8.77 -66.78
N ASN A 9 -7.35 8.57 -65.47
CA ASN A 9 -6.22 8.57 -64.52
C ASN A 9 -4.82 9.00 -65.01
N ASP A 10 -4.31 10.10 -64.42
CA ASP A 10 -2.92 10.21 -63.97
C ASP A 10 -2.81 11.40 -62.99
N ASP A 11 -3.00 11.16 -61.69
CA ASP A 11 -2.64 12.13 -60.64
C ASP A 11 -1.40 11.60 -59.90
N ARG A 12 -0.23 11.88 -60.48
CA ARG A 12 1.00 12.07 -59.72
C ARG A 12 0.85 13.36 -58.93
N ALA A 13 0.28 13.28 -57.73
CA ALA A 13 0.38 14.36 -56.75
C ALA A 13 1.75 14.25 -56.07
N GLU A 14 2.59 15.26 -56.29
CA GLU A 14 3.81 15.51 -55.53
C GLU A 14 3.49 15.48 -54.03
N PHE A 15 4.03 14.48 -53.32
CA PHE A 15 4.02 14.45 -51.87
C PHE A 15 4.76 15.68 -51.33
N GLY A 16 4.00 16.57 -50.70
CA GLY A 16 4.49 17.81 -50.14
C GLY A 16 5.44 17.54 -48.97
N ARG A 17 6.64 18.12 -49.07
CA ARG A 17 7.73 18.23 -48.07
C ARG A 17 7.35 18.76 -46.67
N ARG A 18 6.06 18.81 -46.30
CA ARG A 18 5.56 19.30 -45.01
C ARG A 18 4.88 18.24 -44.13
N GLN A 19 4.65 17.02 -44.63
CA GLN A 19 4.21 15.89 -43.80
C GLN A 19 5.37 14.99 -43.34
N PHE A 20 6.61 15.27 -43.76
CA PHE A 20 7.82 14.54 -43.34
C PHE A 20 8.56 15.25 -42.18
N LEU A 21 8.04 16.37 -41.67
CA LEU A 21 8.71 17.19 -40.63
C LEU A 21 8.07 17.06 -39.25
N GLY A 22 6.98 16.30 -39.09
CA GLY A 22 6.36 16.04 -37.78
C GLY A 22 7.05 14.93 -36.98
N GLY A 23 7.74 13.99 -37.65
CA GLY A 23 8.47 12.90 -37.00
C GLY A 23 9.98 13.13 -36.86
N LEU A 24 10.50 14.33 -37.18
CA LEU A 24 11.94 14.60 -37.16
C LEU A 24 12.44 15.23 -35.85
N THR A 25 11.56 15.69 -34.96
CA THR A 25 11.96 16.24 -33.66
C THR A 25 12.14 15.14 -32.61
N SER A 26 11.29 14.12 -32.57
CA SER A 26 11.47 12.92 -31.75
C SER A 26 12.67 12.07 -32.21
N LEU A 27 12.86 11.93 -33.53
CA LEU A 27 14.09 11.34 -34.10
C LEU A 27 15.34 12.19 -33.84
N ALA A 28 15.24 13.51 -33.63
CA ALA A 28 16.40 14.34 -33.31
C ALA A 28 16.82 14.25 -31.83
N ALA A 29 15.88 14.00 -30.91
CA ALA A 29 16.19 13.68 -29.52
C ALA A 29 16.77 12.25 -29.38
N ALA A 30 16.18 11.26 -30.07
CA ALA A 30 16.75 9.91 -30.18
C ALA A 30 18.13 9.91 -30.89
N ALA A 31 18.36 10.80 -31.86
CA ALA A 31 19.68 10.96 -32.50
C ALA A 31 20.77 11.54 -31.59
N SER A 32 20.47 11.91 -30.34
CA SER A 32 21.46 12.38 -29.36
C SER A 32 21.88 11.33 -28.33
N TYR A 33 21.06 10.29 -28.12
CA TYR A 33 21.37 9.16 -27.25
C TYR A 33 21.68 7.95 -28.13
N THR A 34 22.95 7.56 -28.25
CA THR A 34 23.35 6.37 -28.99
C THR A 34 24.00 5.41 -28.01
N LEU A 35 23.47 4.18 -27.94
CA LEU A 35 24.09 3.11 -27.17
C LEU A 35 25.53 2.87 -27.63
N ASP A 36 26.50 3.00 -26.72
CA ASP A 36 27.87 2.59 -26.98
C ASP A 36 27.99 1.08 -26.77
N VAL A 37 28.04 0.32 -27.87
CA VAL A 37 28.25 -1.13 -27.83
C VAL A 37 29.75 -1.41 -28.00
N PRO A 38 30.44 -2.00 -26.99
CA PRO A 38 31.87 -2.25 -27.10
C PRO A 38 32.22 -3.08 -28.33
N ASP A 39 33.32 -2.74 -29.03
CA ASP A 39 33.78 -3.45 -30.24
C ASP A 39 33.85 -4.98 -30.07
N THR A 40 34.22 -5.44 -28.88
CA THR A 40 34.30 -6.87 -28.51
C THR A 40 32.92 -7.53 -28.43
N VAL A 41 31.87 -6.77 -28.12
CA VAL A 41 30.48 -7.22 -28.16
C VAL A 41 29.95 -7.11 -29.59
N ALA A 42 30.16 -5.99 -30.27
CA ALA A 42 29.65 -5.72 -31.61
C ALA A 42 30.29 -6.57 -32.74
N SER A 43 31.41 -7.25 -32.48
CA SER A 43 32.11 -8.05 -33.50
C SER A 43 31.25 -9.18 -34.07
N THR A 44 31.19 -9.27 -35.41
CA THR A 44 30.51 -10.35 -36.13
C THR A 44 31.15 -11.71 -35.84
N VAL A 45 30.33 -12.68 -35.43
CA VAL A 45 30.77 -14.06 -35.22
C VAL A 45 30.74 -14.82 -36.55
N SER A 46 31.91 -15.09 -37.12
CA SER A 46 32.05 -15.94 -38.31
C SER A 46 33.32 -16.78 -38.27
N ASN A 47 33.17 -18.10 -38.28
CA ASN A 47 34.26 -19.06 -38.22
C ASN A 47 33.79 -20.45 -38.72
N SER A 48 34.65 -21.48 -38.61
CA SER A 48 34.33 -22.82 -39.12
C SER A 48 33.46 -23.67 -38.19
N ASP A 49 33.03 -23.13 -37.05
CA ASP A 49 32.13 -23.79 -36.10
C ASP A 49 30.69 -23.32 -36.38
N ASP A 50 30.16 -23.74 -37.52
CA ASP A 50 28.90 -23.30 -38.13
C ASP A 50 27.80 -24.39 -38.08
N GLU A 51 27.87 -25.31 -37.12
CA GLU A 51 26.82 -26.32 -36.93
C GLU A 51 25.47 -25.64 -36.63
N LEU A 52 24.42 -26.09 -37.31
CA LEU A 52 23.06 -25.49 -37.24
C LEU A 52 22.39 -25.66 -35.88
N ALA A 53 22.82 -26.64 -35.08
CA ALA A 53 22.34 -26.89 -33.73
C ALA A 53 23.52 -26.82 -32.75
N GLN A 54 23.33 -26.09 -31.66
CA GLN A 54 24.34 -25.78 -30.66
C GLN A 54 23.77 -26.04 -29.27
N THR A 55 24.60 -26.48 -28.34
CA THR A 55 24.21 -26.66 -26.93
C THR A 55 25.15 -25.93 -26.00
N ILE A 56 24.63 -25.46 -24.87
CA ILE A 56 25.42 -24.90 -23.78
C ILE A 56 24.74 -25.22 -22.44
N SER A 57 25.54 -25.49 -21.42
CA SER A 57 25.05 -25.76 -20.07
C SER A 57 25.64 -24.76 -19.09
N SER A 58 24.93 -24.54 -17.99
CA SER A 58 25.43 -23.92 -16.76
C SER A 58 26.72 -24.59 -16.29
N PRO A 59 27.55 -23.88 -15.51
CA PRO A 59 28.75 -24.46 -14.91
C PRO A 59 28.52 -25.75 -14.08
N ASP A 60 27.42 -25.85 -13.34
CA ASP A 60 27.04 -27.06 -12.58
C ASP A 60 26.30 -28.12 -13.41
N GLY A 61 25.75 -27.72 -14.56
CA GLY A 61 25.04 -28.56 -15.51
C GLY A 61 23.54 -28.70 -15.25
N ALA A 62 22.98 -28.01 -14.26
CA ALA A 62 21.54 -28.05 -13.94
C ALA A 62 20.70 -27.39 -15.05
N VAL A 63 21.11 -26.20 -15.50
CA VAL A 63 20.49 -25.49 -16.65
C VAL A 63 21.20 -25.87 -17.95
N ALA A 64 20.45 -26.23 -19.00
CA ALA A 64 20.98 -26.42 -20.34
C ALA A 64 20.09 -25.80 -21.41
N VAL A 65 20.73 -25.16 -22.40
CA VAL A 65 20.10 -24.48 -23.53
C VAL A 65 20.54 -25.15 -24.83
N GLU A 66 19.56 -25.52 -25.65
CA GLU A 66 19.76 -25.95 -27.04
C GLU A 66 19.33 -24.81 -27.96
N PHE A 67 20.16 -24.44 -28.94
CA PHE A 67 19.89 -23.43 -29.94
C PHE A 67 19.94 -24.09 -31.33
N ASP A 68 18.86 -24.01 -32.11
CA ASP A 68 18.71 -24.74 -33.37
C ASP A 68 18.20 -23.81 -34.49
N VAL A 69 18.84 -23.86 -35.66
CA VAL A 69 18.47 -23.13 -36.90
C VAL A 69 18.25 -24.10 -38.07
N SER A 70 18.15 -25.41 -37.81
CA SER A 70 18.04 -26.46 -38.83
C SER A 70 16.79 -26.31 -39.72
N SER A 71 15.75 -25.66 -39.21
CA SER A 71 14.51 -25.34 -39.94
C SER A 71 14.61 -24.06 -40.80
N GLY A 72 15.71 -23.31 -40.67
CA GLY A 72 15.86 -21.95 -41.18
C GLY A 72 15.24 -20.87 -40.28
N THR A 73 14.56 -21.25 -39.20
CA THR A 73 14.08 -20.36 -38.12
C THR A 73 14.89 -20.66 -36.85
N PRO A 74 15.55 -19.68 -36.23
CA PRO A 74 16.30 -19.89 -35.01
C PRO A 74 15.34 -20.09 -33.84
N THR A 75 15.56 -21.17 -33.09
CA THR A 75 14.80 -21.52 -31.89
C THR A 75 15.74 -21.84 -30.74
N TYR A 76 15.30 -21.61 -29.51
CA TYR A 76 15.98 -22.11 -28.31
C TYR A 76 15.05 -22.95 -27.42
N THR A 77 15.63 -23.91 -26.71
CA THR A 77 14.96 -24.78 -25.74
C THR A 77 15.72 -24.72 -24.42
N VAL A 78 15.01 -24.69 -23.29
CA VAL A 78 15.63 -24.64 -21.96
C VAL A 78 15.20 -25.84 -21.14
N SER A 79 16.19 -26.48 -20.52
CA SER A 79 15.99 -27.57 -19.57
C SER A 79 16.64 -27.27 -18.22
N TYR A 80 15.99 -27.72 -17.16
CA TYR A 80 16.45 -27.65 -15.78
C TYR A 80 16.39 -29.06 -15.18
N ASP A 81 17.52 -29.54 -14.67
CA ASP A 81 17.70 -30.92 -14.16
C ASP A 81 17.17 -32.01 -15.12
N GLY A 82 17.37 -31.78 -16.42
CA GLY A 82 16.97 -32.69 -17.49
C GLY A 82 15.48 -32.65 -17.87
N ARG A 83 14.67 -31.80 -17.24
CA ARG A 83 13.29 -31.52 -17.64
C ARG A 83 13.26 -30.28 -18.54
N THR A 84 12.61 -30.37 -19.69
CA THR A 84 12.30 -29.19 -20.52
C THR A 84 11.29 -28.31 -19.80
N VAL A 85 11.66 -27.07 -19.54
CA VAL A 85 10.80 -26.04 -18.92
C VAL A 85 10.33 -25.00 -19.94
N VAL A 86 11.15 -24.75 -20.96
CA VAL A 86 10.81 -23.96 -22.15
C VAL A 86 11.05 -24.82 -23.39
N GLU A 87 9.98 -25.11 -24.10
CA GLU A 87 9.93 -25.80 -25.38
C GLU A 87 10.56 -24.95 -26.50
N PRO A 88 10.83 -25.51 -27.69
CA PRO A 88 11.43 -24.77 -28.80
C PRO A 88 10.71 -23.45 -29.08
N SER A 89 11.38 -22.34 -28.78
CA SER A 89 10.85 -20.98 -28.82
C SER A 89 11.58 -20.16 -29.87
N SER A 90 10.86 -19.54 -30.80
CA SER A 90 11.45 -18.82 -31.92
C SER A 90 11.99 -17.44 -31.55
N LEU A 91 12.86 -16.93 -32.43
CA LEU A 91 13.57 -15.66 -32.27
C LEU A 91 13.48 -14.88 -33.59
N GLY A 92 13.18 -13.58 -33.54
CA GLY A 92 13.13 -12.75 -34.75
C GLY A 92 12.68 -11.31 -34.51
N PHE A 93 12.54 -10.57 -35.61
CA PHE A 93 12.15 -9.16 -35.62
C PHE A 93 11.31 -8.80 -36.84
N GLU A 94 10.42 -7.83 -36.65
CA GLU A 94 9.77 -7.07 -37.70
C GLU A 94 10.22 -5.61 -37.64
N PHE A 95 10.31 -4.99 -38.81
CA PHE A 95 10.84 -3.63 -38.95
C PHE A 95 9.92 -2.77 -39.80
N ASP A 96 9.89 -1.46 -39.51
CA ASP A 96 9.35 -0.47 -40.45
C ASP A 96 10.36 -0.22 -41.58
N GLY A 97 9.87 -0.28 -42.83
CA GLY A 97 10.69 -0.03 -44.02
C GLY A 97 11.75 -1.10 -44.36
N GLN A 98 11.87 -2.21 -43.61
CA GLN A 98 12.77 -3.34 -43.93
C GLN A 98 12.03 -4.70 -43.85
N PRO A 99 12.48 -5.75 -44.57
CA PRO A 99 11.94 -7.11 -44.40
C PRO A 99 12.13 -7.63 -42.96
N ALA A 100 11.22 -8.49 -42.50
CA ALA A 100 11.38 -9.21 -41.23
C ALA A 100 12.67 -10.06 -41.22
N PHE A 101 13.23 -10.27 -40.04
CA PHE A 101 14.41 -11.12 -39.81
C PHE A 101 14.02 -12.26 -38.87
N GLY A 102 14.19 -13.51 -39.28
CA GLY A 102 13.79 -14.67 -38.46
C GLY A 102 13.52 -15.96 -39.24
N THR A 103 13.53 -15.92 -40.57
CA THR A 103 13.43 -17.12 -41.42
C THR A 103 14.52 -17.12 -42.48
N GLU A 104 14.77 -18.28 -43.09
CA GLU A 104 15.85 -18.48 -44.07
C GLU A 104 17.26 -18.14 -43.52
N LEU A 105 17.48 -18.36 -42.22
CA LEU A 105 18.74 -18.10 -41.54
C LEU A 105 19.67 -19.33 -41.55
N THR A 106 20.98 -19.07 -41.47
CA THR A 106 22.03 -20.06 -41.23
C THR A 106 22.97 -19.57 -40.14
N VAL A 107 23.70 -20.48 -39.51
CA VAL A 107 24.80 -20.15 -38.59
C VAL A 107 26.04 -19.74 -39.40
N THR A 108 26.68 -18.63 -39.06
CA THR A 108 27.94 -18.15 -39.68
C THR A 108 29.19 -18.53 -38.89
N GLY A 109 29.02 -18.92 -37.63
CA GLY A 109 30.06 -19.36 -36.71
C GLY A 109 29.58 -19.29 -35.26
N THR A 110 30.37 -19.85 -34.35
CA THR A 110 30.08 -19.81 -32.92
C THR A 110 31.32 -19.52 -32.08
N GLU A 111 31.12 -18.87 -30.93
CA GLU A 111 32.16 -18.59 -29.95
C GLU A 111 31.68 -19.00 -28.56
N ARG A 112 32.61 -19.52 -27.75
CA ARG A 112 32.32 -19.98 -26.39
C ARG A 112 33.31 -19.38 -25.41
N SER A 113 32.79 -18.92 -24.28
CA SER A 113 33.60 -18.42 -23.18
C SER A 113 33.00 -18.89 -21.84
N ALA A 114 33.73 -18.68 -20.75
CA ALA A 114 33.25 -18.96 -19.40
C ALA A 114 33.85 -17.92 -18.45
N VAL A 115 33.06 -17.50 -17.48
CA VAL A 115 33.44 -16.54 -16.44
C VAL A 115 33.19 -17.18 -15.08
N ASP A 116 34.15 -17.02 -14.17
CA ASP A 116 34.03 -17.34 -12.75
C ASP A 116 34.81 -16.28 -11.97
N ASP A 117 34.16 -15.13 -11.81
CA ASP A 117 34.73 -13.96 -11.15
C ASP A 117 33.88 -13.54 -9.95
N ARG A 118 34.42 -12.64 -9.14
CA ARG A 118 33.75 -12.03 -7.99
C ARG A 118 33.95 -10.52 -8.03
N TRP A 119 32.93 -9.76 -7.67
CA TRP A 119 32.99 -8.31 -7.61
C TRP A 119 32.30 -7.78 -6.35
N THR A 120 32.79 -6.64 -5.85
CA THR A 120 32.24 -5.96 -4.68
C THR A 120 31.33 -4.83 -5.16
N PRO A 121 30.02 -4.88 -4.86
CA PRO A 121 29.11 -3.78 -5.15
C PRO A 121 29.41 -2.57 -4.26
N VAL A 122 29.02 -1.37 -4.70
CA VAL A 122 29.05 -0.18 -3.83
C VAL A 122 28.12 -0.40 -2.63
N TRP A 123 26.94 -0.95 -2.89
CA TRP A 123 26.00 -1.46 -1.91
C TRP A 123 25.08 -2.50 -2.58
N ASP A 124 24.60 -3.48 -1.81
CA ASP A 124 23.74 -4.56 -2.31
C ASP A 124 23.10 -5.35 -1.16
N GLN A 125 22.40 -6.43 -1.50
CA GLN A 125 21.95 -7.47 -0.57
C GLN A 125 23.06 -8.48 -0.20
N TYR A 126 24.25 -8.35 -0.81
CA TYR A 126 25.47 -9.11 -0.53
C TYR A 126 26.71 -8.20 -0.57
N ASN A 127 27.72 -8.46 0.26
CA ASN A 127 28.97 -7.69 0.22
C ASN A 127 29.93 -8.11 -0.91
N GLU A 128 29.70 -9.25 -1.53
CA GLU A 128 30.44 -9.76 -2.69
C GLU A 128 29.50 -10.61 -3.54
N ILE A 129 29.49 -10.35 -4.85
CA ILE A 129 28.67 -11.08 -5.82
C ILE A 129 29.58 -11.93 -6.70
N ARG A 130 29.20 -13.18 -6.91
CA ARG A 130 29.86 -14.08 -7.87
C ARG A 130 29.19 -13.98 -9.22
N GLU A 131 30.00 -13.83 -10.26
CA GLU A 131 29.60 -13.85 -11.66
C GLU A 131 30.12 -15.16 -12.27
N HIS A 132 29.23 -16.15 -12.41
CA HIS A 132 29.60 -17.51 -12.81
C HIS A 132 28.68 -18.03 -13.91
N TYR A 133 29.16 -18.05 -15.14
CA TYR A 133 28.39 -18.51 -16.30
C TYR A 133 29.26 -19.10 -17.40
N ASN A 134 28.65 -19.92 -18.24
CA ASN A 134 29.17 -20.25 -19.57
C ASN A 134 28.46 -19.38 -20.61
N GLU A 135 29.17 -18.92 -21.63
CA GLU A 135 28.61 -18.10 -22.72
C GLU A 135 28.74 -18.80 -24.07
N LEU A 136 27.69 -18.68 -24.88
CA LEU A 136 27.63 -19.07 -26.28
C LEU A 136 27.21 -17.86 -27.10
N ARG A 137 28.01 -17.50 -28.10
CA ARG A 137 27.66 -16.50 -29.12
C ARG A 137 27.49 -17.21 -30.46
N VAL A 138 26.34 -17.03 -31.10
CA VAL A 138 25.99 -17.65 -32.38
C VAL A 138 25.78 -16.56 -33.43
N GLY A 139 26.62 -16.54 -34.46
CA GLY A 139 26.42 -15.66 -35.60
C GLY A 139 25.34 -16.23 -36.53
N LEU A 140 24.40 -15.38 -36.94
CA LEU A 140 23.30 -15.70 -37.85
C LEU A 140 23.37 -14.81 -39.09
N ALA A 141 23.06 -15.36 -40.25
CA ALA A 141 22.88 -14.58 -41.48
C ALA A 141 21.72 -15.10 -42.33
N GLU A 142 21.04 -14.18 -43.02
CA GLU A 142 20.08 -14.51 -44.07
C GLU A 142 20.80 -15.19 -45.24
N THR A 143 20.24 -16.30 -45.69
CA THR A 143 20.76 -17.04 -46.86
C THR A 143 20.31 -16.44 -48.19
N THR A 144 19.41 -15.47 -48.14
CA THR A 144 18.85 -14.73 -49.27
C THR A 144 18.99 -13.22 -49.05
N SER A 145 18.91 -12.44 -50.13
CA SER A 145 18.93 -10.97 -50.05
C SER A 145 17.85 -10.48 -49.09
N PRO A 146 18.16 -9.57 -48.13
CA PRO A 146 19.32 -8.68 -48.11
C PRO A 146 20.61 -9.20 -47.47
N GLU A 147 20.71 -10.47 -47.08
CA GLU A 147 21.91 -11.09 -46.48
C GLU A 147 22.35 -10.40 -45.18
N ARG A 148 21.38 -9.91 -44.38
CA ARG A 148 21.68 -9.29 -43.08
C ARG A 148 22.20 -10.33 -42.10
N ALA A 149 23.00 -9.88 -41.14
CA ALA A 149 23.59 -10.74 -40.13
C ALA A 149 23.54 -10.13 -38.73
N LEU A 150 23.30 -10.94 -37.71
CA LEU A 150 23.36 -10.54 -36.30
C LEU A 150 24.00 -11.65 -35.47
N THR A 151 24.29 -11.37 -34.19
CA THR A 151 24.75 -12.39 -33.23
C THR A 151 23.72 -12.56 -32.12
N VAL A 152 23.41 -13.80 -31.77
CA VAL A 152 22.67 -14.14 -30.54
C VAL A 152 23.70 -14.53 -29.47
N ALA A 153 23.69 -13.83 -28.33
CA ALA A 153 24.53 -14.15 -27.18
C ALA A 153 23.69 -14.76 -26.06
N ILE A 154 24.13 -15.88 -25.51
CA ILE A 154 23.47 -16.63 -24.46
C ILE A 154 24.46 -16.86 -23.32
N ARG A 155 24.14 -16.40 -22.11
CA ARG A 155 24.87 -16.68 -20.87
C ARG A 155 24.03 -17.61 -20.01
N VAL A 156 24.61 -18.72 -19.58
CA VAL A 156 23.93 -19.73 -18.75
C VAL A 156 24.62 -19.81 -17.40
N PHE A 157 23.88 -19.41 -16.37
CA PHE A 157 24.25 -19.44 -14.96
C PHE A 157 23.67 -20.71 -14.31
N ASP A 158 24.15 -21.05 -13.12
CA ASP A 158 23.62 -22.19 -12.34
C ASP A 158 22.12 -21.97 -11.98
N ASP A 159 21.67 -20.70 -11.93
CA ASP A 159 20.33 -20.25 -11.53
C ASP A 159 19.50 -19.66 -12.70
N GLY A 160 19.92 -19.84 -13.95
CA GLY A 160 19.15 -19.39 -15.12
C GLY A 160 19.95 -19.05 -16.36
N LEU A 161 19.36 -18.26 -17.25
CA LEU A 161 20.04 -17.74 -18.43
C LEU A 161 19.66 -16.29 -18.77
N GLY A 162 20.54 -15.64 -19.55
CA GLY A 162 20.26 -14.42 -20.28
C GLY A 162 20.52 -14.60 -21.78
N LEU A 163 19.62 -14.13 -22.63
CA LEU A 163 19.73 -14.13 -24.10
C LEU A 163 19.61 -12.69 -24.64
N ARG A 164 20.49 -12.27 -25.55
CA ARG A 164 20.33 -10.98 -26.27
C ARG A 164 20.75 -11.05 -27.72
N TYR A 165 20.27 -10.10 -28.51
CA TYR A 165 20.68 -9.89 -29.89
C TYR A 165 21.70 -8.76 -29.97
N VAL A 166 22.70 -8.92 -30.81
CA VAL A 166 23.70 -7.90 -31.14
C VAL A 166 23.65 -7.68 -32.64
N PHE A 167 23.47 -6.43 -33.06
CA PHE A 167 23.47 -5.96 -34.44
C PHE A 167 24.85 -5.34 -34.74
N PRO A 168 25.78 -6.02 -35.43
CA PRO A 168 27.10 -5.46 -35.77
C PRO A 168 27.02 -4.22 -36.69
N GLU A 169 28.08 -3.40 -36.74
CA GLU A 169 28.16 -2.27 -37.68
C GLU A 169 28.00 -2.72 -39.15
N ASP A 170 28.71 -3.79 -39.53
CA ASP A 170 28.66 -4.39 -40.88
C ASP A 170 27.50 -5.39 -41.07
N SER A 171 26.44 -5.31 -40.25
CA SER A 171 25.32 -6.26 -40.22
C SER A 171 24.37 -6.19 -41.41
N GLY A 172 24.41 -5.09 -42.18
CA GLY A 172 23.44 -4.81 -43.24
C GLY A 172 22.10 -4.23 -42.76
N PHE A 173 21.88 -4.06 -41.45
CA PHE A 173 20.69 -3.37 -40.93
C PHE A 173 20.77 -1.85 -41.06
N GLY A 174 21.96 -1.25 -40.83
CA GLY A 174 22.15 0.20 -40.83
C GLY A 174 21.29 0.90 -39.78
N ASP A 175 20.54 1.91 -40.20
CA ASP A 175 19.47 2.51 -39.40
C ASP A 175 18.19 1.67 -39.55
N PHE A 176 17.56 1.31 -38.43
CA PHE A 176 16.37 0.47 -38.43
C PHE A 176 15.36 0.93 -37.37
N VAL A 177 14.09 0.59 -37.61
CA VAL A 177 12.98 0.85 -36.68
C VAL A 177 12.27 -0.47 -36.45
N ILE A 178 12.27 -0.97 -35.22
CA ILE A 178 11.61 -2.21 -34.82
C ILE A 178 10.11 -1.94 -34.63
N THR A 179 9.28 -2.77 -35.23
CA THR A 179 7.82 -2.78 -35.02
C THR A 179 7.37 -3.95 -34.14
N ALA A 180 8.13 -5.04 -34.12
CA ALA A 180 7.95 -6.14 -33.19
C ALA A 180 9.28 -6.89 -32.96
N GLU A 181 9.54 -7.24 -31.71
CA GLU A 181 10.49 -8.30 -31.35
C GLU A 181 9.69 -9.59 -31.18
N ARG A 182 10.15 -10.68 -31.80
CA ARG A 182 9.47 -11.99 -31.86
C ARG A 182 10.22 -13.02 -31.02
N THR A 183 10.56 -12.65 -29.78
CA THR A 183 11.20 -13.56 -28.83
C THR A 183 10.11 -14.36 -28.11
N GLU A 184 10.07 -15.67 -28.31
CA GLU A 184 9.08 -16.54 -27.67
C GLU A 184 9.57 -17.15 -26.34
N PHE A 185 8.60 -17.50 -25.51
CA PHE A 185 8.74 -18.28 -24.27
C PHE A 185 7.62 -19.33 -24.26
N ALA A 186 7.89 -20.49 -24.88
CA ALA A 186 6.93 -21.59 -24.96
C ALA A 186 7.04 -22.51 -23.73
N PHE A 187 6.19 -22.33 -22.71
CA PHE A 187 6.27 -23.16 -21.51
C PHE A 187 5.80 -24.60 -21.77
N GLY A 188 6.50 -25.57 -21.17
CA GLY A 188 6.22 -27.01 -21.33
C GLY A 188 4.92 -27.50 -20.69
N GLY A 189 4.18 -26.63 -19.99
CA GLY A 189 2.90 -26.95 -19.36
C GLY A 189 2.11 -25.70 -18.99
N ASP A 190 0.86 -25.92 -18.56
CA ASP A 190 -0.03 -24.86 -18.09
C ASP A 190 0.21 -24.63 -16.59
N TYR A 191 1.32 -23.95 -16.32
CA TYR A 191 1.84 -23.69 -14.99
C TYR A 191 1.06 -22.60 -14.27
N THR A 192 1.15 -22.56 -12.93
CA THR A 192 0.62 -21.44 -12.14
C THR A 192 1.56 -20.24 -12.25
N ALA A 193 1.01 -19.03 -12.40
CA ALA A 193 1.79 -17.80 -12.52
C ALA A 193 1.23 -16.70 -11.61
N TRP A 194 2.16 -15.90 -11.05
CA TRP A 194 1.88 -14.64 -10.36
C TRP A 194 2.29 -13.48 -11.24
N TRP A 195 1.32 -12.65 -11.62
CA TRP A 195 1.51 -11.62 -12.64
C TRP A 195 0.64 -10.38 -12.41
N ILE A 196 1.04 -9.27 -13.02
CA ILE A 196 0.25 -8.04 -13.14
C ILE A 196 0.02 -7.73 -14.62
N GLU A 197 -1.05 -6.99 -14.90
CA GLU A 197 -1.46 -6.63 -16.26
C GLU A 197 -0.39 -5.79 -16.96
N ASN A 198 -0.18 -5.98 -18.27
CA ASN A 198 0.82 -5.27 -19.06
C ASN A 198 0.40 -3.84 -19.46
N ASP A 199 0.06 -2.98 -18.50
CA ASP A 199 -0.16 -1.56 -18.78
C ASP A 199 1.18 -0.81 -18.90
N PHE A 200 1.51 -0.32 -20.09
CA PHE A 200 2.76 0.42 -20.28
C PHE A 200 2.80 1.81 -19.61
N ASN A 201 1.74 2.22 -18.91
CA ASN A 201 1.70 3.44 -18.10
C ASN A 201 1.81 3.21 -16.59
N SER A 202 1.63 1.99 -16.09
CA SER A 202 1.71 1.74 -14.64
C SER A 202 2.10 0.30 -14.30
N TYR A 203 2.72 0.14 -13.13
CA TYR A 203 2.98 -1.16 -12.50
C TYR A 203 2.10 -1.39 -11.26
N GLU A 204 1.22 -0.45 -10.92
CA GLU A 204 0.50 -0.38 -9.64
C GLU A 204 -0.79 -1.19 -9.69
N TYR A 205 -0.63 -2.51 -9.80
CA TYR A 205 -1.73 -3.46 -9.83
C TYR A 205 -1.57 -4.53 -8.75
N GLY A 206 -2.72 -5.06 -8.31
CA GLY A 206 -2.75 -6.28 -7.52
C GLY A 206 -2.27 -7.47 -8.35
N TYR A 207 -1.44 -8.32 -7.74
CA TYR A 207 -0.99 -9.55 -8.38
C TYR A 207 -2.16 -10.53 -8.53
N LYS A 208 -2.21 -11.20 -9.69
CA LYS A 208 -3.14 -12.29 -9.97
C LYS A 208 -2.38 -13.61 -9.94
N GLU A 209 -3.00 -14.63 -9.34
CA GLU A 209 -2.55 -16.01 -9.40
C GLU A 209 -3.47 -16.80 -10.32
N THR A 210 -2.95 -17.28 -11.45
CA THR A 210 -3.74 -18.03 -12.43
C THR A 210 -2.88 -19.05 -13.17
N PRO A 211 -3.48 -20.08 -13.81
CA PRO A 211 -2.81 -20.80 -14.88
C PRO A 211 -2.34 -19.86 -16.00
N LEU A 212 -1.24 -20.19 -16.67
CA LEU A 212 -0.70 -19.44 -17.80
C LEU A 212 -1.73 -19.23 -18.92
N SER A 213 -2.56 -20.25 -19.19
CA SER A 213 -3.58 -20.21 -20.25
C SER A 213 -4.66 -19.15 -20.05
N GLU A 214 -4.84 -18.64 -18.83
CA GLU A 214 -5.87 -17.66 -18.50
C GLU A 214 -5.40 -16.19 -18.58
N ILE A 215 -4.08 -15.94 -18.68
CA ILE A 215 -3.49 -14.59 -18.61
C ILE A 215 -4.07 -13.67 -19.69
N GLY A 216 -4.09 -14.12 -20.94
CA GLY A 216 -4.55 -13.30 -22.07
C GLY A 216 -6.02 -12.90 -21.97
N GLU A 217 -6.88 -13.78 -21.43
CA GLU A 217 -8.31 -13.48 -21.25
C GLU A 217 -8.57 -12.56 -20.06
N ARG A 218 -7.74 -12.66 -19.01
CA ARG A 218 -7.88 -11.89 -17.77
C ARG A 218 -7.13 -10.55 -17.77
N SER A 219 -6.29 -10.31 -18.78
CA SER A 219 -5.56 -9.05 -18.96
C SER A 219 -6.28 -8.14 -19.95
N PRO A 220 -6.79 -6.97 -19.53
CA PRO A 220 -7.36 -5.99 -20.45
C PRO A 220 -6.32 -5.41 -21.43
N PHE A 221 -5.02 -5.59 -21.14
CA PHE A 221 -3.90 -5.18 -21.97
C PHE A 221 -3.26 -6.35 -22.75
N GLY A 222 -3.91 -7.53 -22.77
CA GLY A 222 -3.53 -8.69 -23.59
C GLY A 222 -2.39 -9.56 -23.03
N GLY A 223 -1.68 -9.11 -21.99
CA GLY A 223 -0.52 -9.81 -21.46
C GLY A 223 -0.14 -9.43 -20.03
N ALA A 224 1.06 -9.81 -19.61
CA ALA A 224 1.62 -9.55 -18.29
C ALA A 224 2.90 -8.71 -18.36
N HIS A 225 3.13 -7.87 -17.34
CA HIS A 225 4.46 -7.29 -17.11
C HIS A 225 5.45 -8.36 -16.65
N THR A 226 6.73 -8.02 -16.71
CA THR A 226 7.80 -8.80 -16.07
C THR A 226 8.41 -8.03 -14.90
N PRO A 227 8.96 -8.67 -13.85
CA PRO A 227 9.13 -10.11 -13.67
C PRO A 227 7.80 -10.87 -13.52
N MET A 228 7.58 -11.88 -14.37
CA MET A 228 6.44 -12.79 -14.27
C MET A 228 6.95 -14.11 -13.67
N THR A 229 6.46 -14.46 -12.49
CA THR A 229 6.93 -15.64 -11.74
C THR A 229 5.98 -16.80 -11.91
N ILE A 230 6.53 -18.00 -12.06
CA ILE A 230 5.81 -19.19 -12.50
C ILE A 230 6.25 -20.36 -11.65
N GLN A 231 5.29 -21.17 -11.20
CA GLN A 231 5.54 -22.46 -10.56
C GLN A 231 5.18 -23.58 -11.53
N ALA A 232 6.21 -24.31 -11.99
CA ALA A 232 6.03 -25.42 -12.92
C ALA A 232 5.64 -26.74 -12.22
N ASP A 233 6.03 -26.88 -10.95
CA ASP A 233 5.62 -27.91 -9.99
C ASP A 233 6.15 -27.56 -8.57
N ASP A 234 6.00 -28.47 -7.61
CA ASP A 234 6.42 -28.31 -6.22
C ASP A 234 7.93 -28.07 -6.04
N GLU A 235 8.77 -28.44 -7.03
CA GLU A 235 10.24 -28.37 -6.97
C GLU A 235 10.84 -27.49 -8.09
N THR A 236 10.03 -26.74 -8.84
CA THR A 236 10.51 -25.94 -9.98
C THR A 236 9.78 -24.61 -10.09
N TYR A 237 10.52 -23.52 -9.91
CA TYR A 237 10.07 -22.15 -10.06
C TYR A 237 10.87 -21.44 -11.15
N LEU A 238 10.21 -20.56 -11.90
CA LEU A 238 10.77 -19.79 -13.01
C LEU A 238 10.41 -18.31 -12.85
N SER A 239 11.21 -17.42 -13.41
CA SER A 239 10.80 -16.03 -13.64
C SER A 239 11.28 -15.53 -15.00
N ILE A 240 10.37 -14.94 -15.78
CA ILE A 240 10.71 -14.26 -17.04
C ILE A 240 10.89 -12.78 -16.77
N HIS A 241 12.01 -12.22 -17.20
CA HIS A 241 12.32 -10.81 -17.05
C HIS A 241 13.32 -10.31 -18.10
N GLU A 242 13.88 -9.13 -17.88
CA GLU A 242 14.96 -8.58 -18.69
C GLU A 242 16.02 -7.89 -17.84
N ALA A 243 17.23 -7.74 -18.38
CA ALA A 243 18.34 -7.07 -17.71
C ALA A 243 19.06 -6.10 -18.65
N SER A 244 19.63 -5.02 -18.09
CA SER A 244 20.36 -3.98 -18.83
C SER A 244 19.49 -3.27 -19.87
N LEU A 245 18.31 -2.78 -19.45
CA LEU A 245 17.45 -1.94 -20.31
C LEU A 245 18.12 -0.58 -20.58
N VAL A 246 18.67 -0.42 -21.78
CA VAL A 246 19.35 0.80 -22.26
C VAL A 246 18.94 1.04 -23.70
N ASP A 247 18.49 2.26 -24.03
CA ASP A 247 18.19 2.68 -25.41
C ASP A 247 17.33 1.66 -26.19
N TYR A 248 16.30 1.16 -25.52
CA TYR A 248 15.36 0.17 -26.02
C TYR A 248 14.03 0.33 -25.27
N ALA A 249 12.95 -0.23 -25.80
CA ALA A 249 11.64 -0.21 -25.13
C ALA A 249 11.53 -1.36 -24.11
N ALA A 250 10.86 -1.13 -22.98
CA ALA A 250 10.65 -2.19 -21.98
C ALA A 250 9.77 -3.33 -22.53
N MET A 251 10.01 -4.54 -22.04
CA MET A 251 9.34 -5.78 -22.45
C MET A 251 8.23 -6.21 -21.45
N GLY A 252 7.01 -6.35 -21.95
CA GLY A 252 5.98 -7.24 -21.40
C GLY A 252 5.94 -8.58 -22.15
N VAL A 253 5.03 -9.47 -21.79
CA VAL A 253 4.79 -10.73 -22.51
C VAL A 253 3.30 -10.95 -22.77
N GLU A 254 2.95 -11.46 -23.96
CA GLU A 254 1.58 -11.77 -24.36
C GLU A 254 1.48 -13.23 -24.81
N PRO A 255 0.34 -13.91 -24.65
CA PRO A 255 0.13 -15.20 -25.29
C PRO A 255 0.24 -15.06 -26.82
N THR A 256 0.95 -15.99 -27.45
CA THR A 256 1.04 -16.08 -28.90
C THR A 256 -0.35 -16.21 -29.55
N SER A 257 -0.47 -15.85 -30.83
CA SER A 257 -1.74 -15.97 -31.58
C SER A 257 -2.31 -17.40 -31.64
N SER A 258 -1.49 -18.43 -31.40
CA SER A 258 -1.93 -19.82 -31.23
C SER A 258 -2.67 -20.10 -29.90
N GLY A 259 -2.57 -19.20 -28.92
CA GLY A 259 -3.08 -19.35 -27.56
C GLY A 259 -2.34 -20.39 -26.72
N GLY A 260 -2.79 -20.58 -25.47
CA GLY A 260 -2.27 -21.61 -24.57
C GLY A 260 -1.09 -21.12 -23.73
N THR A 261 -0.01 -21.91 -23.67
CA THR A 261 1.12 -21.73 -22.75
C THR A 261 2.36 -21.14 -23.43
N ALA A 262 2.23 -20.69 -24.67
CA ALA A 262 3.30 -20.05 -25.42
C ALA A 262 3.11 -18.54 -25.44
N PHE A 263 4.12 -17.82 -24.96
CA PHE A 263 4.15 -16.36 -24.88
C PHE A 263 5.17 -15.78 -25.86
N GLU A 264 4.98 -14.54 -26.28
CA GLU A 264 5.95 -13.74 -27.03
C GLU A 264 6.21 -12.40 -26.34
N SER A 265 7.41 -11.85 -26.55
CA SER A 265 7.77 -10.51 -26.11
C SER A 265 6.87 -9.44 -26.73
N THR A 266 6.45 -8.47 -25.93
CA THR A 266 5.81 -7.25 -26.43
C THR A 266 6.52 -6.03 -25.89
N LEU A 267 6.85 -5.09 -26.78
CA LEU A 267 7.60 -3.90 -26.42
C LEU A 267 6.66 -2.72 -26.23
N ALA A 268 6.96 -1.87 -25.26
CA ALA A 268 6.28 -0.61 -25.06
C ALA A 268 6.32 0.24 -26.36
N PRO A 269 5.16 0.64 -26.92
CA PRO A 269 5.11 1.36 -28.20
C PRO A 269 5.51 2.83 -28.08
N LEU A 270 5.89 3.41 -29.21
CA LEU A 270 5.86 4.85 -29.44
C LEU A 270 4.43 5.28 -29.85
N PRO A 271 4.12 6.59 -29.85
CA PRO A 271 2.77 7.08 -30.19
C PRO A 271 2.29 6.67 -31.59
N ASP A 272 3.21 6.41 -32.53
CA ASP A 272 2.90 5.94 -33.88
C ASP A 272 2.79 4.42 -34.01
N GLY A 273 3.00 3.67 -32.92
CA GLY A 273 2.92 2.21 -32.84
C GLY A 273 4.24 1.49 -33.13
N THR A 274 5.27 2.17 -33.63
CA THR A 274 6.64 1.60 -33.71
C THR A 274 7.21 1.41 -32.29
N LYS A 275 8.31 0.67 -32.12
CA LYS A 275 8.80 0.29 -30.78
C LYS A 275 10.15 0.91 -30.44
N VAL A 276 11.13 0.71 -31.32
CA VAL A 276 12.52 1.13 -31.09
C VAL A 276 13.09 1.67 -32.39
N ALA A 277 13.71 2.85 -32.34
CA ALA A 277 14.53 3.38 -33.43
C ALA A 277 16.01 3.27 -33.03
N ALA A 278 16.84 2.65 -33.87
CA ALA A 278 18.24 2.38 -33.55
C ALA A 278 19.13 2.36 -34.80
N THR A 279 20.44 2.44 -34.57
CA THR A 279 21.48 2.35 -35.60
C THR A 279 22.51 1.31 -35.19
N ALA A 280 22.91 0.43 -36.10
CA ALA A 280 23.97 -0.53 -35.85
C ALA A 280 25.36 0.17 -35.77
N PRO A 281 26.27 -0.20 -34.84
CA PRO A 281 26.12 -1.31 -33.91
C PRO A 281 25.15 -1.05 -32.76
N HIS A 282 24.32 -2.04 -32.44
CA HIS A 282 23.32 -1.97 -31.35
C HIS A 282 23.17 -3.33 -30.66
N ALA A 283 22.59 -3.37 -29.46
CA ALA A 283 22.26 -4.59 -28.77
C ALA A 283 20.93 -4.45 -28.00
N THR A 284 20.12 -5.51 -27.99
CA THR A 284 18.94 -5.54 -27.14
C THR A 284 19.34 -5.65 -25.66
N PRO A 285 18.43 -5.28 -24.73
CA PRO A 285 18.50 -5.79 -23.37
C PRO A 285 18.56 -7.32 -23.37
N TRP A 286 19.06 -7.89 -22.28
CA TRP A 286 19.01 -9.34 -22.07
C TRP A 286 17.57 -9.75 -21.74
N ARG A 287 17.10 -10.86 -22.30
CA ARG A 287 15.88 -11.57 -21.89
C ARG A 287 16.30 -12.68 -20.97
N THR A 288 15.70 -12.75 -19.79
CA THR A 288 16.18 -13.59 -18.71
C THR A 288 15.14 -14.61 -18.30
N ILE A 289 15.63 -15.81 -17.99
CA ILE A 289 14.86 -16.88 -17.36
C ILE A 289 15.62 -17.30 -16.13
N GLN A 290 15.14 -16.90 -14.95
CA GLN A 290 15.63 -17.43 -13.68
C GLN A 290 14.95 -18.79 -13.43
N VAL A 291 15.65 -19.71 -12.78
CA VAL A 291 15.12 -21.02 -12.40
C VAL A 291 15.68 -21.46 -11.06
N GLY A 292 14.84 -22.12 -10.26
CA GLY A 292 15.24 -22.65 -8.96
C GLY A 292 14.27 -23.67 -8.42
N SER A 293 14.64 -24.29 -7.30
CA SER A 293 13.88 -25.38 -6.66
C SER A 293 12.89 -24.91 -5.60
N ARG A 294 13.05 -23.67 -5.13
CA ARG A 294 12.23 -23.00 -4.12
C ARG A 294 12.05 -21.53 -4.51
N PRO A 295 10.99 -20.84 -4.06
CA PRO A 295 10.80 -19.40 -4.32
C PRO A 295 12.02 -18.57 -3.93
N GLY A 296 12.69 -18.94 -2.83
CA GLY A 296 13.89 -18.29 -2.33
C GLY A 296 15.09 -18.32 -3.28
N ASP A 297 15.21 -19.34 -4.15
CA ASP A 297 16.30 -19.42 -5.13
C ASP A 297 16.20 -18.28 -6.17
N LEU A 298 14.98 -17.83 -6.48
CA LEU A 298 14.77 -16.69 -7.40
C LEU A 298 15.20 -15.36 -6.76
N VAL A 299 14.89 -15.16 -5.47
CA VAL A 299 15.23 -13.94 -4.71
C VAL A 299 16.74 -13.85 -4.46
N GLU A 300 17.38 -14.98 -4.17
CA GLU A 300 18.81 -15.03 -3.85
C GLU A 300 19.72 -14.95 -5.09
N SER A 301 19.15 -15.15 -6.28
CA SER A 301 19.85 -15.09 -7.57
C SER A 301 20.45 -13.70 -7.84
N ASN A 302 21.67 -13.69 -8.39
CA ASN A 302 22.36 -12.47 -8.83
C ASN A 302 22.38 -12.34 -10.36
N LEU A 303 21.59 -13.14 -11.08
CA LEU A 303 21.59 -13.19 -12.53
C LEU A 303 21.31 -11.82 -13.16
N ILE A 304 20.27 -11.11 -12.69
CA ILE A 304 19.87 -9.81 -13.24
C ILE A 304 20.98 -8.76 -13.11
N VAL A 305 21.59 -8.64 -11.93
CA VAL A 305 22.65 -7.65 -11.69
C VAL A 305 23.96 -8.02 -12.41
N ASN A 306 24.30 -9.31 -12.52
CA ASN A 306 25.48 -9.79 -13.26
C ASN A 306 25.39 -9.55 -14.78
N LEU A 307 24.20 -9.37 -15.33
CA LEU A 307 24.00 -9.05 -16.76
C LEU A 307 24.14 -7.57 -17.10
N ASN A 308 24.38 -6.70 -16.10
CA ASN A 308 24.61 -5.27 -16.29
C ASN A 308 26.10 -4.92 -16.33
N GLU A 309 26.43 -3.81 -16.98
CA GLU A 309 27.80 -3.30 -17.03
C GLU A 309 28.20 -2.67 -15.68
N PRO A 310 29.49 -2.71 -15.29
CA PRO A 310 29.99 -1.97 -14.13
C PRO A 310 29.83 -0.46 -14.31
N HIS A 311 29.75 0.29 -13.21
CA HIS A 311 29.70 1.75 -13.26
C HIS A 311 30.94 2.35 -13.95
N ASP A 312 30.74 3.41 -14.73
CA ASP A 312 31.82 4.19 -15.32
C ASP A 312 32.26 5.30 -14.35
N PRO A 313 33.52 5.34 -13.90
CA PRO A 313 34.05 6.44 -13.10
C PRO A 313 33.89 7.83 -13.73
N ALA A 314 33.72 7.93 -15.06
CA ALA A 314 33.46 9.19 -15.75
C ALA A 314 32.08 9.80 -15.40
N ASP A 315 31.09 8.96 -15.11
CA ASP A 315 29.75 9.40 -14.67
C ASP A 315 29.73 9.81 -13.18
N PHE A 316 30.74 9.39 -12.41
CA PHE A 316 30.90 9.66 -10.98
C PHE A 316 32.15 10.51 -10.68
N PRO A 317 32.19 11.80 -11.08
CA PRO A 317 33.36 12.67 -10.91
C PRO A 317 33.78 12.88 -9.44
N HIS A 318 32.89 12.60 -8.49
CA HIS A 318 33.13 12.68 -7.05
C HIS A 318 33.41 11.31 -6.40
N GLY A 319 33.57 10.25 -7.19
CA GLY A 319 33.63 8.86 -6.70
C GLY A 319 32.26 8.35 -6.24
N THR A 320 32.24 7.23 -5.52
CA THR A 320 31.01 6.57 -5.04
C THR A 320 30.91 6.51 -3.51
N ASP A 321 31.90 7.03 -2.77
CA ASP A 321 31.96 6.97 -1.29
C ASP A 321 30.83 7.75 -0.60
N TRP A 322 30.09 8.60 -1.33
CA TRP A 322 28.94 9.36 -0.81
C TRP A 322 27.62 8.59 -0.91
N ILE A 323 27.61 7.44 -1.59
CA ILE A 323 26.44 6.58 -1.80
C ILE A 323 26.35 5.63 -0.61
N GLU A 324 25.44 5.93 0.31
CA GLU A 324 25.27 5.18 1.54
C GLU A 324 23.78 4.84 1.70
N PRO A 325 23.41 3.55 1.72
CA PRO A 325 22.05 3.17 2.07
C PRO A 325 21.67 3.71 3.45
N GLN A 326 20.47 4.26 3.55
CA GLN A 326 20.02 4.96 4.75
C GLN A 326 18.50 4.84 4.92
N LYS A 327 18.05 4.97 6.17
CA LYS A 327 16.64 5.21 6.46
C LYS A 327 16.31 6.68 6.21
N PHE A 328 15.04 6.99 5.97
CA PHE A 328 14.57 8.37 5.93
C PHE A 328 13.14 8.49 6.46
N LEU A 329 12.82 9.61 7.08
CA LEU A 329 11.44 9.99 7.48
C LEU A 329 10.85 10.91 6.39
N GLY A 330 9.55 11.20 6.36
CA GLY A 330 9.03 12.19 5.41
C GLY A 330 7.84 13.00 5.88
N VAL A 331 7.86 14.30 5.56
CA VAL A 331 6.64 15.10 5.40
C VAL A 331 6.00 14.62 4.09
N TRP A 332 5.23 13.53 4.20
CA TRP A 332 4.65 12.78 3.08
C TRP A 332 3.29 12.20 3.46
N TRP A 333 3.25 11.33 4.49
CA TRP A 333 2.02 10.62 4.91
C TRP A 333 0.87 11.56 5.29
N LEU A 334 1.18 12.78 5.75
CA LEU A 334 0.18 13.82 5.99
C LEU A 334 -0.63 14.15 4.74
N MET A 335 0.00 14.22 3.58
CA MET A 335 -0.67 14.54 2.33
C MET A 335 -1.37 13.32 1.73
N ILE A 336 -0.73 12.14 1.79
CA ILE A 336 -1.32 10.87 1.35
C ILE A 336 -2.64 10.57 2.08
N THR A 337 -2.67 10.78 3.39
CA THR A 337 -3.88 10.57 4.21
C THR A 337 -4.91 11.70 4.11
N GLY A 338 -4.65 12.72 3.27
CA GLY A 338 -5.52 13.89 3.12
C GLY A 338 -5.54 14.82 4.35
N ARG A 339 -4.62 14.63 5.30
CA ARG A 339 -4.49 15.48 6.49
C ARG A 339 -3.92 16.84 6.13
N ALA A 340 -3.06 16.95 5.11
CA ALA A 340 -2.43 18.18 4.60
C ALA A 340 -2.46 18.28 3.06
N ASP A 341 -2.21 19.47 2.51
CA ASP A 341 -2.13 19.74 1.07
C ASP A 341 -0.66 19.85 0.61
N TRP A 342 -0.35 19.40 -0.61
CA TRP A 342 0.94 19.71 -1.25
C TRP A 342 1.05 21.17 -1.71
N GLU A 343 -0.05 21.77 -2.16
CA GLU A 343 -0.05 23.12 -2.73
C GLU A 343 -0.17 24.19 -1.64
N TYR A 344 0.77 25.14 -1.61
CA TYR A 344 0.58 26.38 -0.88
C TYR A 344 -0.37 27.33 -1.62
N ARG A 345 -1.53 27.63 -1.02
CA ARG A 345 -2.56 28.53 -1.59
C ARG A 345 -2.56 29.95 -1.00
N GLY A 346 -1.67 30.21 -0.05
CA GLY A 346 -1.64 31.43 0.74
C GLY A 346 -1.70 31.19 2.26
N PRO A 347 -1.44 32.24 3.07
CA PRO A 347 -1.37 32.13 4.52
C PRO A 347 -2.74 31.88 5.19
N GLU A 348 -3.84 32.27 4.52
CA GLU A 348 -5.21 32.22 5.07
C GLU A 348 -6.08 31.16 4.36
N THR A 349 -5.48 30.15 3.71
CA THR A 349 -6.21 29.27 2.78
C THR A 349 -6.10 27.77 3.01
N GLY A 350 -5.18 27.25 3.84
CA GLY A 350 -5.10 25.79 4.00
C GLY A 350 -3.88 25.23 4.73
N ASN A 351 -3.87 23.89 4.81
CA ASN A 351 -2.89 23.09 5.55
C ASN A 351 -1.71 22.67 4.67
N HIS A 352 -0.91 23.62 4.21
CA HIS A 352 0.26 23.26 3.41
C HIS A 352 1.20 22.31 4.20
N GLY A 353 1.58 21.18 3.60
CA GLY A 353 2.42 20.14 4.20
C GLY A 353 3.85 20.63 4.48
N ALA A 354 4.52 21.19 3.48
CA ALA A 354 5.92 21.58 3.54
C ALA A 354 6.11 22.95 4.19
N GLN A 355 6.13 22.99 5.53
CA GLN A 355 6.42 24.21 6.28
C GLN A 355 7.78 24.13 6.96
N THR A 356 8.52 25.24 6.98
CA THR A 356 9.84 25.35 7.64
C THR A 356 9.80 24.82 9.08
N LYS A 357 8.79 25.23 9.87
CA LYS A 357 8.64 24.81 11.27
C LYS A 357 8.35 23.31 11.41
N ARG A 358 7.50 22.75 10.54
CA ARG A 358 7.16 21.32 10.56
C ARG A 358 8.38 20.48 10.17
N MET A 359 9.10 20.88 9.12
CA MET A 359 10.31 20.22 8.68
C MET A 359 11.38 20.14 9.78
N LYS A 360 11.59 21.23 10.53
CA LYS A 360 12.52 21.23 11.68
C LYS A 360 12.13 20.23 12.77
N ARG A 361 10.84 20.06 13.07
CA ARG A 361 10.36 19.05 14.03
C ARG A 361 10.64 17.62 13.56
N TYR A 362 10.40 17.36 12.28
CA TYR A 362 10.74 16.07 11.68
C TYR A 362 12.25 15.82 11.73
N MET A 363 13.08 16.84 11.48
CA MET A 363 14.53 16.75 11.62
C MET A 363 14.99 16.55 13.07
N ASP A 364 14.32 17.16 14.04
CA ASP A 364 14.59 16.95 15.46
C ASP A 364 14.34 15.50 15.88
N PHE A 365 13.19 14.92 15.47
CA PHE A 365 12.88 13.51 15.69
C PHE A 365 13.89 12.60 14.96
N ALA A 366 14.17 12.88 13.70
CA ALA A 366 15.13 12.12 12.92
C ALA A 366 16.54 12.13 13.55
N SER A 367 16.98 13.27 14.09
CA SER A 367 18.27 13.38 14.79
C SER A 367 18.27 12.58 16.09
N GLU A 368 17.18 12.62 16.86
CA GLU A 368 17.03 11.89 18.12
C GLU A 368 17.09 10.37 17.93
N HIS A 369 16.64 9.87 16.79
CA HIS A 369 16.53 8.45 16.47
C HIS A 369 17.50 7.97 15.37
N ASP A 370 18.61 8.70 15.16
CA ASP A 370 19.67 8.36 14.19
C ASP A 370 19.16 8.11 12.75
N ILE A 371 18.09 8.79 12.32
CA ILE A 371 17.56 8.77 10.96
C ILE A 371 18.26 9.85 10.13
N PRO A 372 19.07 9.49 9.11
CA PRO A 372 19.96 10.46 8.45
C PRO A 372 19.29 11.56 7.62
N SER A 373 18.03 11.37 7.19
CA SER A 373 17.36 12.33 6.31
C SER A 373 15.85 12.39 6.47
N VAL A 374 15.27 13.52 6.06
CA VAL A 374 13.83 13.77 6.02
C VAL A 374 13.42 14.21 4.62
N LEU A 375 12.52 13.45 3.97
CA LEU A 375 11.82 13.81 2.75
C LEU A 375 10.81 14.93 3.01
N VAL A 376 10.65 15.82 2.04
CA VAL A 376 9.57 16.80 2.03
C VAL A 376 8.97 16.92 0.64
N GLU A 377 7.68 16.65 0.53
CA GLU A 377 6.90 16.92 -0.68
C GLU A 377 6.08 18.20 -0.51
N GLY A 378 5.80 18.90 -1.61
CA GLY A 378 5.12 20.20 -1.56
C GLY A 378 6.04 21.41 -1.35
N TRP A 379 7.36 21.22 -1.23
CA TRP A 379 8.26 22.31 -0.84
C TRP A 379 8.47 23.40 -1.91
N ASN A 380 8.35 23.03 -3.19
CA ASN A 380 8.68 23.86 -4.35
C ASN A 380 7.46 24.50 -5.01
N GLU A 381 7.63 25.57 -5.79
CA GLU A 381 6.53 26.14 -6.58
C GLU A 381 6.09 25.20 -7.72
N GLY A 382 4.79 25.20 -8.03
CA GLY A 382 4.24 24.52 -9.22
C GLY A 382 3.15 23.48 -8.97
N TRP A 383 2.94 23.06 -7.72
CA TRP A 383 1.92 22.08 -7.33
C TRP A 383 0.48 22.47 -7.71
N SER A 384 0.21 23.75 -8.04
CA SER A 384 -1.05 24.19 -8.66
C SER A 384 -1.36 23.52 -10.01
N THR A 385 -0.36 22.89 -10.64
CA THR A 385 -0.49 22.12 -11.90
C THR A 385 -0.49 20.60 -11.68
N TYR A 386 -0.65 20.14 -10.43
CA TYR A 386 -0.76 18.72 -10.05
C TYR A 386 -2.17 18.37 -9.51
N PRO A 387 -2.73 17.19 -9.81
CA PRO A 387 -2.33 16.29 -10.89
C PRO A 387 -2.76 16.91 -12.23
N GLY A 388 -1.81 17.19 -13.11
CA GLY A 388 -2.06 18.00 -14.30
C GLY A 388 -0.91 17.94 -15.28
N ASP A 389 -0.52 19.07 -15.87
CA ASP A 389 0.48 19.09 -16.95
C ASP A 389 1.90 19.41 -16.49
N GLY A 390 2.12 19.60 -15.18
CA GLY A 390 3.44 19.86 -14.58
C GLY A 390 4.17 21.08 -15.13
N SER A 391 3.50 21.94 -15.90
CA SER A 391 4.15 23.02 -16.66
C SER A 391 4.69 24.15 -15.80
N ALA A 392 4.25 24.22 -14.54
CA ALA A 392 4.70 25.20 -13.56
C ALA A 392 5.65 24.61 -12.51
N MET A 393 5.97 23.31 -12.56
CA MET A 393 6.91 22.70 -11.61
C MET A 393 8.29 23.33 -11.76
N ASP A 394 8.76 23.96 -10.68
CA ASP A 394 10.07 24.57 -10.55
C ASP A 394 10.85 23.78 -9.50
N PHE A 395 12.03 23.27 -9.84
CA PHE A 395 12.80 22.38 -8.95
C PHE A 395 13.90 23.11 -8.18
N ASP A 396 14.01 24.43 -8.26
CA ASP A 396 14.94 25.22 -7.44
C ASP A 396 14.32 26.41 -6.69
N GLU A 397 13.03 26.72 -6.89
CA GLU A 397 12.28 27.74 -6.14
C GLU A 397 11.32 27.13 -5.10
N SER A 398 11.44 27.54 -3.83
CA SER A 398 10.56 27.09 -2.73
C SER A 398 9.34 27.99 -2.52
N TYR A 399 8.25 27.43 -1.97
CA TYR A 399 7.09 28.24 -1.56
C TYR A 399 7.45 29.22 -0.41
N PRO A 400 6.70 30.33 -0.24
CA PRO A 400 7.03 31.36 0.75
C PRO A 400 7.07 30.94 2.23
N ASP A 401 6.45 29.81 2.60
CA ASP A 401 6.43 29.25 3.95
C ASP A 401 7.46 28.12 4.17
N PHE A 402 8.26 27.80 3.14
CA PHE A 402 9.37 26.86 3.18
C PHE A 402 10.70 27.55 2.81
N ASP A 403 11.52 27.86 3.82
CA ASP A 403 12.88 28.39 3.63
C ASP A 403 13.89 27.23 3.60
N ILE A 404 14.28 26.83 2.40
CA ILE A 404 15.17 25.69 2.17
C ILE A 404 16.59 25.91 2.72
N GLU A 405 17.12 27.15 2.72
CA GLU A 405 18.42 27.46 3.30
C GLU A 405 18.35 27.32 4.83
N GLU A 406 17.29 27.85 5.46
CA GLU A 406 17.08 27.73 6.90
C GLU A 406 16.90 26.27 7.33
N VAL A 407 16.17 25.46 6.56
CA VAL A 407 15.98 24.03 6.80
C VAL A 407 17.30 23.26 6.71
N THR A 408 18.07 23.46 5.64
CA THR A 408 19.33 22.73 5.43
C THR A 408 20.42 23.16 6.41
N ASP A 409 20.48 24.43 6.79
CA ASP A 409 21.36 24.91 7.88
C ASP A 409 20.95 24.36 9.25
N TYR A 410 19.64 24.26 9.53
CA TYR A 410 19.14 23.66 10.76
C TYR A 410 19.53 22.19 10.87
N GLY A 411 19.23 21.39 9.84
CA GLY A 411 19.58 19.97 9.80
C GLY A 411 21.07 19.71 9.99
N ARG A 412 21.93 20.55 9.40
CA ARG A 412 23.39 20.49 9.56
C ARG A 412 23.87 20.83 10.98
N ALA A 413 23.11 21.64 11.72
CA ALA A 413 23.45 22.05 13.09
C ALA A 413 23.04 21.03 14.17
N LEU A 414 22.18 20.06 13.82
CA LEU A 414 21.78 18.96 14.70
C LEU A 414 22.94 17.97 14.95
N ASN A 415 22.80 17.14 15.99
CA ASN A 415 23.79 16.13 16.35
C ASN A 415 23.11 14.84 16.83
N PRO A 416 23.09 13.78 16.00
CA PRO A 416 23.66 13.71 14.65
C PRO A 416 22.99 14.68 13.64
N PRO A 417 23.73 15.13 12.61
CA PRO A 417 23.16 16.00 11.58
C PRO A 417 22.14 15.24 10.72
N VAL A 418 21.10 15.94 10.30
CA VAL A 418 20.02 15.39 9.44
C VAL A 418 19.99 16.15 8.13
N ARG A 419 19.90 15.42 7.02
CA ARG A 419 19.78 16.01 5.67
C ARG A 419 18.32 16.15 5.27
N MET A 420 18.05 17.07 4.34
CA MET A 420 16.81 17.05 3.58
C MET A 420 16.96 16.07 2.41
N THR A 421 15.92 15.28 2.15
CA THR A 421 15.68 14.58 0.88
C THR A 421 14.70 15.43 0.08
N ALA A 422 15.09 15.86 -1.12
CA ALA A 422 14.24 16.68 -1.98
C ALA A 422 13.19 15.83 -2.70
N HIS A 423 12.10 16.46 -3.14
CA HIS A 423 11.09 15.84 -4.00
C HIS A 423 10.99 16.58 -5.34
N ASN A 424 11.04 15.83 -6.44
CA ASN A 424 10.88 16.31 -7.81
C ASN A 424 9.72 15.55 -8.49
N GLU A 425 8.47 15.94 -8.20
CA GLU A 425 7.28 15.49 -8.93
C GLU A 425 7.18 16.20 -10.29
N THR A 426 7.01 15.46 -11.38
CA THR A 426 6.98 16.01 -12.74
C THR A 426 5.58 16.21 -13.31
N ALA A 427 4.56 15.60 -12.71
CA ALA A 427 3.21 15.42 -13.24
C ALA A 427 3.24 14.94 -14.71
N GLY A 428 4.16 14.03 -15.01
CA GLY A 428 4.42 13.50 -16.34
C GLY A 428 5.05 14.46 -17.35
N ASN A 429 5.47 15.68 -16.99
CA ASN A 429 6.07 16.63 -17.95
C ASN A 429 7.59 16.52 -18.03
N ILE A 430 8.04 15.63 -18.89
CA ILE A 430 9.45 15.26 -19.04
C ILE A 430 10.28 16.41 -19.64
N SER A 431 9.74 17.11 -20.65
CA SER A 431 10.44 18.25 -21.27
C SER A 431 10.70 19.39 -20.29
N ASN A 432 9.75 19.66 -19.38
CA ASN A 432 9.97 20.66 -18.33
C ASN A 432 11.15 20.25 -17.44
N TYR A 433 11.14 19.01 -16.95
CA TYR A 433 12.18 18.52 -16.04
C TYR A 433 13.57 18.51 -16.67
N GLU A 434 13.75 17.93 -17.87
CA GLU A 434 15.05 17.89 -18.54
C GLU A 434 15.62 19.28 -18.86
N SER A 435 14.75 20.25 -19.18
CA SER A 435 15.17 21.61 -19.49
C SER A 435 15.81 22.33 -18.31
N GLN A 436 15.41 21.98 -17.07
CA GLN A 436 15.98 22.52 -15.84
C GLN A 436 17.28 21.81 -15.47
N LEU A 437 17.37 20.47 -15.65
CA LEU A 437 18.55 19.67 -15.31
C LEU A 437 19.80 20.01 -16.12
N THR A 438 19.65 20.32 -17.42
CA THR A 438 20.77 20.46 -18.37
C THR A 438 21.40 21.86 -18.42
N SER A 439 21.01 22.75 -17.50
CA SER A 439 21.57 24.10 -17.41
C SER A 439 22.79 24.15 -16.47
N ASP A 440 24.01 24.13 -17.03
CA ASP A 440 25.30 23.98 -16.30
C ASP A 440 25.55 24.94 -15.09
N SER A 441 24.78 26.03 -14.94
CA SER A 441 24.91 26.97 -13.81
C SER A 441 23.62 27.22 -13.01
N SER A 442 22.54 26.51 -13.33
CA SER A 442 21.21 26.64 -12.71
C SER A 442 20.48 25.29 -12.61
N SER A 443 21.22 24.17 -12.68
CA SER A 443 20.64 22.85 -12.49
C SER A 443 20.19 22.69 -11.03
N PRO A 444 18.96 22.22 -10.77
CA PRO A 444 18.49 21.99 -9.40
C PRO A 444 19.37 20.98 -8.66
N PHE A 445 19.96 20.00 -9.36
CA PHE A 445 20.88 19.04 -8.73
C PHE A 445 22.17 19.69 -8.24
N ALA A 446 22.71 20.66 -8.98
CA ALA A 446 23.87 21.43 -8.53
C ALA A 446 23.52 22.34 -7.34
N TYR A 447 22.30 22.89 -7.32
CA TYR A 447 21.77 23.66 -6.20
C TYR A 447 21.62 22.79 -4.94
N TYR A 448 20.99 21.62 -5.06
CA TYR A 448 20.86 20.64 -3.98
C TYR A 448 22.22 20.24 -3.41
N ASP A 449 23.19 19.91 -4.26
CA ASP A 449 24.55 19.58 -3.84
C ASP A 449 25.23 20.74 -3.07
N SER A 450 24.96 21.98 -3.47
CA SER A 450 25.50 23.19 -2.80
C SER A 450 24.91 23.41 -1.40
N LEU A 451 23.66 22.96 -1.17
CA LEU A 451 23.00 22.96 0.13
C LEU A 451 23.33 21.72 0.98
N GLY A 452 23.95 20.69 0.38
CA GLY A 452 24.25 19.42 1.04
C GLY A 452 23.05 18.45 1.09
N ILE A 453 22.07 18.65 0.21
CA ILE A 453 21.03 17.67 -0.11
C ILE A 453 21.67 16.65 -1.05
N HIS A 454 21.60 15.35 -0.71
CA HIS A 454 22.24 14.26 -1.46
C HIS A 454 21.26 13.12 -1.79
N SER A 455 19.96 13.35 -1.63
CA SER A 455 18.91 12.37 -1.92
C SER A 455 17.68 13.07 -2.50
N ILE A 456 17.08 12.43 -3.51
CA ILE A 456 15.93 12.94 -4.24
C ILE A 456 14.93 11.79 -4.41
N LYS A 457 13.68 12.04 -4.04
CA LYS A 457 12.52 11.31 -4.55
C LYS A 457 12.08 11.97 -5.86
N THR A 458 11.93 11.22 -6.94
CA THR A 458 11.36 11.70 -8.21
C THR A 458 10.02 11.03 -8.45
N GLY A 459 9.03 11.75 -8.99
CA GLY A 459 7.71 11.20 -9.36
C GLY A 459 7.30 11.57 -10.78
N TYR A 460 6.50 10.71 -11.41
CA TYR A 460 6.08 10.83 -12.81
C TYR A 460 4.57 10.65 -12.99
N VAL A 461 3.76 10.91 -11.96
CA VAL A 461 2.29 10.70 -11.94
C VAL A 461 1.61 11.21 -13.22
N ALA A 462 1.17 10.26 -14.06
CA ALA A 462 0.47 10.53 -15.30
C ALA A 462 -0.24 9.27 -15.85
N ASP A 463 -1.40 8.92 -15.27
CA ASP A 463 -2.17 7.71 -15.62
C ASP A 463 -2.44 7.50 -17.13
N SER A 464 -2.51 8.60 -17.90
CA SER A 464 -2.76 8.58 -19.35
C SER A 464 -1.49 8.61 -20.21
N GLY A 465 -0.32 8.52 -19.59
CA GLY A 465 1.00 8.69 -20.20
C GLY A 465 1.59 10.08 -19.99
N VAL A 466 2.91 10.14 -20.11
CA VAL A 466 3.76 11.31 -19.91
C VAL A 466 3.84 12.20 -21.16
N SER A 467 4.11 13.48 -20.98
CA SER A 467 4.26 14.48 -22.05
C SER A 467 5.73 14.77 -22.35
N ILE A 468 6.12 14.65 -23.62
CA ILE A 468 7.39 15.12 -24.17
C ILE A 468 7.04 16.08 -25.33
N ASP A 469 7.43 17.35 -25.19
CA ASP A 469 7.19 18.43 -26.16
C ASP A 469 5.73 18.56 -26.63
N GLY A 470 4.78 18.20 -25.75
CA GLY A 470 3.34 18.25 -25.99
C GLY A 470 2.76 17.03 -26.72
N GLU A 471 3.56 15.98 -26.94
CA GLU A 471 3.11 14.66 -27.40
C GLU A 471 3.10 13.68 -26.23
N THR A 472 2.08 12.82 -26.16
CA THR A 472 1.90 11.85 -25.08
C THR A 472 2.59 10.53 -25.41
N TYR A 473 3.47 10.08 -24.52
CA TYR A 473 4.20 8.82 -24.55
C TYR A 473 3.75 7.97 -23.36
N ASN A 474 3.91 6.64 -23.44
CA ASN A 474 3.79 5.81 -22.24
C ASN A 474 5.09 5.81 -21.44
N HIS A 475 5.00 5.45 -20.16
CA HIS A 475 6.13 5.47 -19.22
C HIS A 475 7.27 4.52 -19.62
N HIS A 476 6.97 3.45 -20.36
CA HIS A 476 7.91 2.34 -20.53
C HIS A 476 8.59 2.29 -21.92
N CYS A 477 8.34 3.28 -22.78
CA CYS A 477 8.90 3.34 -24.14
C CYS A 477 10.36 3.82 -24.17
N GLN A 478 11.03 3.63 -25.32
CA GLN A 478 12.46 3.93 -25.49
C GLN A 478 12.85 5.37 -25.06
N PRO A 479 12.13 6.45 -25.43
CA PRO A 479 12.44 7.80 -24.95
C PRO A 479 12.48 7.93 -23.43
N LEU A 480 11.59 7.26 -22.71
CA LEU A 480 11.55 7.33 -21.24
C LEU A 480 12.65 6.49 -20.60
N VAL A 481 13.03 5.36 -21.22
CA VAL A 481 14.27 4.65 -20.87
C VAL A 481 15.48 5.57 -20.94
N ASN A 482 15.58 6.37 -22.00
CA ASN A 482 16.68 7.31 -22.17
C ASN A 482 16.59 8.50 -21.20
N HIS A 483 15.38 9.00 -20.91
CA HIS A 483 15.14 10.04 -19.90
C HIS A 483 15.66 9.60 -18.52
N HIS A 484 15.26 8.43 -18.03
CA HIS A 484 15.70 7.96 -16.73
C HIS A 484 17.22 7.79 -16.68
N ARG A 485 17.86 7.28 -17.74
CA ARG A 485 19.33 7.19 -17.83
C ARG A 485 20.01 8.55 -17.81
N LEU A 486 19.43 9.58 -18.41
CA LEU A 486 19.90 10.96 -18.30
C LEU A 486 19.84 11.42 -16.83
N VAL A 487 18.70 11.26 -16.16
CA VAL A 487 18.50 11.64 -14.75
C VAL A 487 19.51 10.92 -13.84
N TYR A 488 19.75 9.61 -14.04
CA TYR A 488 20.70 8.84 -13.23
C TYR A 488 22.11 9.41 -13.32
N ARG A 489 22.54 9.77 -14.54
CA ARG A 489 23.86 10.35 -14.81
C ARG A 489 23.99 11.76 -14.25
N GLU A 490 23.00 12.63 -14.47
CA GLU A 490 23.05 13.99 -13.92
C GLU A 490 23.03 13.97 -12.39
N ALA A 491 22.23 13.09 -11.79
CA ALA A 491 22.22 12.86 -10.34
C ALA A 491 23.59 12.41 -9.82
N ALA A 492 24.25 11.46 -10.50
CA ALA A 492 25.58 10.96 -10.14
C ALA A 492 26.65 12.06 -10.17
N LYS A 493 26.61 12.96 -11.17
CA LYS A 493 27.52 14.12 -11.27
C LYS A 493 27.41 15.08 -10.08
N HIS A 494 26.24 15.13 -9.44
CA HIS A 494 25.93 16.06 -8.35
C HIS A 494 25.69 15.37 -7.01
N ARG A 495 26.21 14.14 -6.82
CA ARG A 495 26.13 13.39 -5.56
C ARG A 495 24.70 13.18 -5.04
N GLN A 496 23.78 12.86 -5.94
CA GLN A 496 22.37 12.62 -5.61
C GLN A 496 22.03 11.13 -5.69
N MET A 497 21.54 10.59 -4.57
CA MET A 497 20.90 9.28 -4.46
C MET A 497 19.44 9.39 -4.89
N LEU A 498 18.94 8.41 -5.64
CA LEU A 498 17.61 8.44 -6.24
C LEU A 498 16.68 7.36 -5.66
N GLU A 499 15.49 7.82 -5.27
CA GLU A 499 14.26 7.05 -5.05
C GLU A 499 13.27 7.45 -6.15
N ILE A 500 12.71 6.48 -6.88
CA ILE A 500 11.96 6.77 -8.13
C ILE A 500 10.55 6.19 -8.06
N HIS A 501 9.53 7.06 -8.07
CA HIS A 501 8.10 6.74 -8.22
C HIS A 501 7.67 6.80 -9.69
N GLU A 502 6.53 6.19 -10.03
CA GLU A 502 6.06 5.83 -11.39
C GLU A 502 7.23 5.44 -12.34
N PRO A 503 8.12 4.53 -11.90
CA PRO A 503 9.42 4.34 -12.51
C PRO A 503 9.33 3.44 -13.74
N LEU A 504 10.45 3.22 -14.42
CA LEU A 504 10.69 1.94 -15.11
C LEU A 504 10.80 0.81 -14.07
N LYS A 505 10.47 -0.42 -14.45
CA LYS A 505 10.84 -1.60 -13.63
C LYS A 505 12.37 -1.76 -13.54
N PRO A 506 12.91 -2.31 -12.44
CA PRO A 506 14.35 -2.48 -12.25
C PRO A 506 14.85 -3.61 -13.14
N THR A 507 16.02 -3.42 -13.74
CA THR A 507 16.64 -4.38 -14.67
C THR A 507 18.12 -4.59 -14.35
N GLY A 508 18.51 -4.35 -13.08
CA GLY A 508 19.87 -4.52 -12.54
C GLY A 508 20.82 -3.32 -12.75
N GLU A 509 20.31 -2.20 -13.26
CA GLU A 509 21.09 -1.00 -13.60
C GLU A 509 21.82 -0.37 -12.42
N ARG A 510 21.46 -0.73 -11.17
CA ARG A 510 22.18 -0.34 -9.95
C ARG A 510 23.66 -0.78 -9.93
N ARG A 511 24.06 -1.77 -10.75
CA ARG A 511 25.49 -2.09 -10.98
C ARG A 511 26.22 -0.97 -11.74
N THR A 512 25.52 -0.36 -12.71
CA THR A 512 26.03 0.72 -13.57
C THR A 512 25.84 2.09 -12.93
N PHE A 513 24.72 2.31 -12.26
CA PHE A 513 24.33 3.54 -11.56
C PHE A 513 24.03 3.23 -10.10
N PRO A 514 25.05 3.02 -9.25
CA PRO A 514 24.85 2.72 -7.83
C PRO A 514 24.13 3.82 -7.05
N ASN A 515 23.96 5.02 -7.60
CA ASN A 515 23.14 6.06 -6.99
C ASN A 515 21.63 5.87 -7.19
N VAL A 516 21.20 4.91 -8.01
CA VAL A 516 19.79 4.48 -8.11
C VAL A 516 19.51 3.53 -6.96
N MET A 517 19.03 4.08 -5.85
CA MET A 517 18.93 3.36 -4.58
C MET A 517 17.71 2.45 -4.52
N THR A 518 16.60 2.92 -5.09
CA THR A 518 15.33 2.21 -5.00
C THR A 518 14.30 2.82 -5.96
N ARG A 519 13.13 2.19 -6.03
CA ARG A 519 11.98 2.64 -6.82
C ARG A 519 10.70 1.98 -6.33
N GLU A 520 9.56 2.62 -6.54
CA GLU A 520 8.26 2.05 -6.19
C GLU A 520 7.82 1.01 -7.25
N GLY A 521 6.98 1.39 -8.21
CA GLY A 521 6.47 0.52 -9.28
C GLY A 521 5.80 -0.76 -8.78
N VAL A 522 5.04 -0.63 -7.70
CA VAL A 522 4.20 -1.65 -7.02
C VAL A 522 3.04 -0.88 -6.38
N LEU A 523 1.91 -1.53 -6.06
CA LEU A 523 0.94 -0.93 -5.13
C LEU A 523 1.58 -0.74 -3.73
N GLY A 524 2.15 0.44 -3.48
CA GLY A 524 2.87 0.77 -2.25
C GLY A 524 1.96 1.05 -1.05
N GLN A 525 2.57 1.43 0.08
CA GLN A 525 1.86 1.78 1.32
C GLN A 525 0.85 2.93 1.15
N GLU A 526 1.00 3.80 0.15
CA GLU A 526 -0.01 4.84 -0.14
C GLU A 526 -1.37 4.26 -0.51
N TYR A 527 -1.41 3.12 -1.21
CA TYR A 527 -2.65 2.44 -1.57
C TYR A 527 -3.27 1.69 -0.39
N ASP A 528 -2.49 1.31 0.63
CA ASP A 528 -3.03 0.81 1.90
C ASP A 528 -3.89 1.89 2.56
N SER A 529 -3.44 3.15 2.59
CA SER A 529 -4.25 4.28 3.12
C SER A 529 -5.59 4.44 2.38
N PHE A 530 -5.68 3.97 1.14
CA PHE A 530 -6.91 3.99 0.34
C PHE A 530 -7.74 2.70 0.45
N GLY A 531 -7.29 1.69 1.20
CA GLY A 531 -7.97 0.39 1.37
C GLY A 531 -8.01 -0.44 0.08
N ARG A 532 -6.95 -0.36 -0.74
CA ARG A 532 -6.91 -0.97 -2.08
C ARG A 532 -5.93 -2.13 -2.23
N VAL A 533 -5.19 -2.49 -1.19
CA VAL A 533 -4.13 -3.51 -1.23
C VAL A 533 -4.58 -4.72 -0.44
N GLY A 534 -4.69 -5.87 -1.10
CA GLY A 534 -5.02 -7.12 -0.43
C GLY A 534 -3.85 -7.65 0.42
N PRO A 535 -4.10 -8.31 1.58
CA PRO A 535 -3.05 -8.84 2.46
C PRO A 535 -1.98 -9.71 1.79
N SER A 536 -2.37 -10.53 0.80
CA SER A 536 -1.48 -11.39 0.00
C SER A 536 -0.49 -10.62 -0.89
N HIS A 537 -0.75 -9.35 -1.22
CA HIS A 537 0.15 -8.51 -2.01
C HIS A 537 1.54 -8.42 -1.36
N HIS A 538 1.58 -8.16 -0.05
CA HIS A 538 2.78 -8.03 0.78
C HIS A 538 3.73 -9.23 0.73
N VAL A 539 3.19 -10.43 0.51
CA VAL A 539 3.94 -11.69 0.44
C VAL A 539 4.07 -12.24 -0.98
N THR A 540 3.58 -11.50 -1.98
CA THR A 540 3.70 -11.86 -3.41
C THR A 540 4.82 -11.08 -4.09
N PHE A 541 4.83 -9.74 -3.95
CA PHE A 541 5.78 -8.90 -4.70
C PHE A 541 7.27 -9.13 -4.39
N PRO A 542 7.68 -9.66 -3.21
CA PRO A 542 9.06 -10.14 -2.99
C PRO A 542 9.54 -11.18 -3.99
N PHE A 543 8.63 -11.97 -4.54
CA PHE A 543 8.92 -13.06 -5.47
C PHE A 543 8.56 -12.72 -6.92
N THR A 544 8.23 -11.46 -7.20
CA THR A 544 7.98 -10.94 -8.55
C THR A 544 8.73 -9.62 -8.74
N ARG A 545 8.16 -8.48 -8.36
CA ARG A 545 8.74 -7.14 -8.59
C ARG A 545 10.15 -6.98 -8.04
N MET A 546 10.44 -7.53 -6.86
CA MET A 546 11.77 -7.43 -6.24
C MET A 546 12.84 -8.33 -6.90
N LEU A 547 12.45 -9.28 -7.77
CA LEU A 547 13.41 -10.09 -8.52
C LEU A 547 14.25 -9.24 -9.49
N GLY A 548 13.69 -8.13 -9.99
CA GLY A 548 14.43 -7.19 -10.84
C GLY A 548 15.36 -6.25 -10.07
N GLY A 549 15.08 -6.00 -8.77
CA GLY A 549 15.86 -5.09 -7.95
C GLY A 549 15.11 -4.49 -6.75
N PRO A 550 15.71 -3.51 -6.06
CA PRO A 550 15.14 -2.92 -4.85
C PRO A 550 13.79 -2.24 -5.09
N VAL A 551 12.95 -2.28 -4.07
CA VAL A 551 11.62 -1.66 -4.03
C VAL A 551 11.51 -0.76 -2.83
N GLU A 552 11.01 0.46 -3.04
CA GLU A 552 10.56 1.30 -1.94
C GLU A 552 9.07 1.16 -1.76
N TYR A 553 8.70 0.45 -0.70
CA TYR A 553 7.30 0.21 -0.33
C TYR A 553 6.79 1.26 0.65
N THR A 554 7.68 1.98 1.33
CA THR A 554 7.40 2.92 2.42
C THR A 554 6.74 2.29 3.66
N PRO A 555 7.35 1.28 4.33
CA PRO A 555 6.76 0.59 5.48
C PRO A 555 6.82 1.39 6.80
N GLY A 556 6.23 0.83 7.85
CA GLY A 556 6.37 1.31 9.23
C GLY A 556 5.20 2.17 9.71
N ILE A 557 3.98 1.92 9.25
CA ILE A 557 2.79 2.58 9.77
C ILE A 557 2.42 2.01 11.15
N PHE A 558 2.25 2.87 12.15
CA PHE A 558 1.88 2.53 13.53
C PHE A 558 0.47 3.01 13.89
N ASP A 559 0.00 4.11 13.29
CA ASP A 559 -1.40 4.60 13.30
C ASP A 559 -2.19 3.79 12.26
N MET A 560 -2.71 2.63 12.68
CA MET A 560 -3.39 1.67 11.77
C MET A 560 -4.74 2.18 11.26
N ASP A 561 -5.26 3.22 11.90
CA ASP A 561 -6.48 3.95 11.52
C ASP A 561 -6.18 5.14 10.60
N SER A 562 -4.93 5.31 10.17
CA SER A 562 -4.57 6.36 9.22
C SER A 562 -5.06 6.04 7.81
N GLY A 563 -5.53 7.07 7.09
CA GLY A 563 -6.04 6.94 5.73
C GLY A 563 -7.57 6.78 5.65
N SER A 564 -8.11 6.86 4.44
CA SER A 564 -9.56 6.76 4.19
C SER A 564 -10.08 5.32 4.07
N GLY A 565 -9.19 4.36 3.84
CA GLY A 565 -9.52 2.93 3.70
C GLY A 565 -9.02 2.04 4.83
N GLY A 566 -8.21 2.57 5.76
CA GLY A 566 -7.59 1.82 6.86
C GLY A 566 -6.41 0.95 6.42
N ILE A 567 -5.49 0.69 7.35
CA ILE A 567 -4.30 -0.13 7.07
C ILE A 567 -4.58 -1.61 7.39
N GLU A 568 -4.63 -2.45 6.36
CA GLU A 568 -4.97 -3.88 6.47
C GLU A 568 -3.77 -4.78 6.81
N THR A 569 -2.91 -4.35 7.75
CA THR A 569 -1.78 -5.15 8.27
C THR A 569 -1.73 -5.07 9.79
N THR A 570 -0.91 -5.88 10.47
CA THR A 570 -0.59 -5.64 11.89
C THR A 570 0.65 -4.76 12.02
N ARG A 571 0.82 -4.09 13.17
CA ARG A 571 2.05 -3.32 13.46
C ARG A 571 3.31 -4.20 13.42
N ALA A 572 3.22 -5.48 13.83
CA ALA A 572 4.37 -6.39 13.74
C ALA A 572 4.71 -6.79 12.29
N LYS A 573 3.72 -6.88 11.40
CA LYS A 573 3.96 -7.05 9.94
C LYS A 573 4.69 -5.84 9.36
N GLN A 574 4.29 -4.62 9.73
CA GLN A 574 4.97 -3.38 9.32
C GLN A 574 6.46 -3.37 9.73
N LEU A 575 6.80 -3.91 10.90
CA LEU A 575 8.21 -4.12 11.30
C LEU A 575 8.91 -5.19 10.45
N ALA A 576 8.24 -6.30 10.18
CA ALA A 576 8.79 -7.42 9.40
C ALA A 576 9.07 -7.06 7.93
N MET A 577 8.44 -6.01 7.41
CA MET A 577 8.71 -5.49 6.06
C MET A 577 10.15 -4.96 5.91
N TYR A 578 10.76 -4.38 6.95
CA TYR A 578 12.09 -3.77 6.87
C TYR A 578 13.20 -4.73 6.39
N PRO A 579 13.38 -5.91 7.03
CA PRO A 579 14.34 -6.91 6.55
C PRO A 579 13.82 -7.70 5.34
N THR A 580 12.52 -7.71 5.06
CA THR A 580 11.97 -8.45 3.91
C THR A 580 12.22 -7.70 2.61
N TYR A 581 11.85 -6.42 2.57
CA TYR A 581 11.87 -5.60 1.37
C TYR A 581 13.24 -4.97 1.17
N PHE A 582 13.94 -5.41 0.13
CA PHE A 582 15.26 -4.87 -0.19
C PHE A 582 15.13 -3.46 -0.77
N SER A 583 15.69 -2.46 -0.08
CA SER A 583 15.72 -1.07 -0.54
C SER A 583 17.05 -0.41 -0.16
N GLY A 584 17.60 0.44 -1.03
CA GLY A 584 18.76 1.25 -0.71
C GLY A 584 18.42 2.51 0.10
N LEU A 585 17.18 2.98 0.04
CA LEU A 585 16.65 4.08 0.84
C LEU A 585 15.33 3.62 1.41
N GLN A 586 15.21 3.41 2.71
CA GLN A 586 14.01 2.80 3.30
C GLN A 586 13.27 3.78 4.20
N MET A 587 11.99 3.99 3.94
CA MET A 587 11.22 4.99 4.68
C MET A 587 10.80 4.51 6.07
N VAL A 588 10.73 5.46 7.00
CA VAL A 588 10.01 5.42 8.27
C VAL A 588 8.78 6.29 8.07
N SER A 589 7.67 5.68 7.63
CA SER A 589 6.64 6.39 6.87
C SER A 589 5.63 7.20 7.67
N ASP A 590 5.33 6.78 8.90
CA ASP A 590 4.27 7.40 9.69
C ASP A 590 4.70 8.77 10.23
N LEU A 591 3.75 9.48 10.83
CA LEU A 591 4.00 10.70 11.54
C LEU A 591 4.90 10.41 12.75
N PRO A 592 5.86 11.30 13.10
CA PRO A 592 6.66 11.18 14.31
C PRO A 592 5.82 10.88 15.56
N SER A 593 4.65 11.50 15.68
CA SER A 593 3.72 11.31 16.79
C SER A 593 3.23 9.87 16.96
N SER A 594 3.13 9.10 15.88
CA SER A 594 2.61 7.73 15.87
C SER A 594 3.62 6.72 16.46
N TYR A 595 4.90 7.09 16.52
CA TYR A 595 5.95 6.27 17.11
C TYR A 595 6.15 6.52 18.60
N LEU A 596 5.58 7.61 19.13
CA LEU A 596 5.83 8.03 20.50
C LEU A 596 5.01 7.19 21.48
N ALA A 597 5.62 6.79 22.59
CA ALA A 597 4.91 6.11 23.67
C ALA A 597 3.76 6.97 24.21
N ASP A 598 2.74 6.31 24.74
CA ASP A 598 1.61 6.98 25.40
C ASP A 598 2.11 7.88 26.53
N ARG A 599 1.48 9.04 26.67
CA ARG A 599 1.78 9.98 27.75
C ARG A 599 0.97 9.68 28.99
N ASP A 600 1.57 10.00 30.13
CA ASP A 600 0.81 10.26 31.34
C ASP A 600 -0.08 11.48 31.07
N THR A 601 -1.39 11.29 31.20
CA THR A 601 -2.39 12.34 30.95
C THR A 601 -2.46 13.35 32.11
N ALA A 602 -1.73 13.09 33.20
CA ALA A 602 -1.70 13.90 34.40
C ALA A 602 -0.96 15.24 34.23
N LEU A 603 -1.64 16.32 34.61
CA LEU A 603 -1.11 17.67 34.79
C LEU A 603 -0.47 17.83 36.17
N GLU A 604 0.62 18.60 36.24
CA GLU A 604 1.15 19.11 37.50
C GLU A 604 1.06 20.64 37.51
N VAL A 605 1.01 21.25 38.70
CA VAL A 605 1.03 22.71 38.80
C VAL A 605 2.37 23.24 38.30
N GLY A 606 2.33 23.98 37.19
CA GLY A 606 3.48 24.55 36.49
C GLY A 606 3.82 23.87 35.17
N SER A 607 3.16 22.78 34.80
CA SER A 607 3.38 22.07 33.52
C SER A 607 2.26 22.33 32.49
N VAL A 608 2.54 21.97 31.24
CA VAL A 608 1.62 22.04 30.09
C VAL A 608 1.53 20.66 29.43
N THR A 609 0.32 20.26 29.04
CA THR A 609 0.07 19.05 28.25
C THR A 609 -0.72 19.37 26.98
N GLN A 610 -0.71 18.48 26.00
CA GLN A 610 -1.45 18.69 24.75
C GLN A 610 -2.93 18.36 24.93
N ALA A 611 -3.78 18.96 24.12
CA ALA A 611 -5.22 18.74 24.18
C ALA A 611 -5.60 17.36 23.63
N GLU A 612 -4.86 16.86 22.64
CA GLU A 612 -5.03 15.51 22.08
C GLU A 612 -4.74 14.39 23.08
N ASP A 613 -3.94 14.67 24.12
CA ASP A 613 -3.58 13.71 25.18
C ASP A 613 -4.68 13.59 26.27
N ALA A 614 -5.81 14.32 26.16
CA ALA A 614 -6.89 14.26 27.15
C ALA A 614 -7.64 12.92 27.11
N GLU A 615 -8.31 12.56 28.21
CA GLU A 615 -9.43 11.61 28.14
C GLU A 615 -10.57 12.29 27.38
N ARG A 616 -10.87 11.77 26.18
CA ARG A 616 -11.81 12.37 25.23
C ARG A 616 -13.12 11.60 25.23
N ASN A 617 -14.23 12.33 25.37
CA ASN A 617 -15.57 11.81 25.12
C ASN A 617 -16.26 12.75 24.11
N GLY A 618 -16.59 12.23 22.92
CA GLY A 618 -17.23 13.01 21.85
C GLY A 618 -16.32 14.00 21.09
N PHE A 619 -15.01 14.02 21.37
CA PHE A 619 -14.05 14.89 20.68
C PHE A 619 -13.08 14.10 19.79
N ALA A 620 -12.94 14.54 18.53
CA ALA A 620 -11.92 14.07 17.61
C ALA A 620 -10.63 14.90 17.70
N THR A 621 -9.58 14.52 16.96
CA THR A 621 -8.36 15.32 16.77
C THR A 621 -8.15 15.64 15.30
N ALA A 622 -7.55 16.79 15.02
CA ALA A 622 -7.23 17.23 13.66
C ALA A 622 -5.79 17.78 13.59
N ALA A 623 -5.21 17.79 12.38
CA ALA A 623 -3.86 18.28 12.11
C ALA A 623 -3.82 19.36 11.01
N LYS A 624 -4.97 20.04 10.78
CA LYS A 624 -5.19 20.96 9.65
C LYS A 624 -4.46 22.30 9.77
N TRP A 625 -4.32 22.85 10.96
CA TRP A 625 -3.82 24.21 11.12
C TRP A 625 -2.40 24.22 11.65
N ALA A 626 -1.55 25.06 11.03
CA ALA A 626 -0.17 25.24 11.42
C ALA A 626 -0.06 25.80 12.84
N GLY A 627 1.12 25.67 13.46
CA GLY A 627 1.42 26.36 14.71
C GLY A 627 1.01 25.63 16.00
N ALA A 628 0.28 24.51 15.93
CA ALA A 628 0.07 23.60 17.06
C ALA A 628 1.40 23.03 17.59
N PHE A 629 1.51 22.78 18.89
CA PHE A 629 2.74 22.27 19.51
C PHE A 629 2.94 20.76 19.20
N GLY A 630 1.93 19.90 19.38
CA GLY A 630 2.01 18.43 19.23
C GLY A 630 1.69 17.86 17.85
N GLY A 631 1.38 18.70 16.87
CA GLY A 631 1.05 18.28 15.50
C GLY A 631 -0.42 17.90 15.29
N LYS A 632 -1.16 17.64 16.38
CA LYS A 632 -2.63 17.58 16.40
C LYS A 632 -3.18 18.68 17.32
N TYR A 633 -4.49 18.89 17.26
CA TYR A 633 -5.28 19.72 18.16
C TYR A 633 -6.71 19.14 18.23
N VAL A 634 -7.51 19.57 19.20
CA VAL A 634 -8.91 19.18 19.33
C VAL A 634 -9.81 20.29 18.79
N PRO A 635 -10.50 20.09 17.65
CA PRO A 635 -11.53 21.03 17.21
C PRO A 635 -12.76 20.96 18.14
N VAL A 636 -13.15 22.10 18.69
CA VAL A 636 -14.41 22.31 19.40
C VAL A 636 -15.35 23.04 18.44
N ASP A 637 -15.72 22.38 17.35
CA ASP A 637 -16.64 22.91 16.34
C ASP A 637 -18.07 22.50 16.70
N PRO A 638 -18.98 23.44 16.97
CA PRO A 638 -20.36 23.11 17.33
C PRO A 638 -21.15 22.41 16.21
N ASN A 639 -20.64 22.39 14.98
CA ASN A 639 -21.28 21.64 13.88
C ASN A 639 -20.91 20.15 13.87
N THR A 640 -19.83 19.75 14.55
CA THR A 640 -19.30 18.38 14.49
C THR A 640 -19.08 17.76 15.86
N VAL A 641 -19.36 18.49 16.94
CA VAL A 641 -19.17 18.05 18.32
C VAL A 641 -20.44 18.30 19.11
N ASP A 642 -20.99 17.24 19.71
CA ASP A 642 -22.22 17.29 20.48
C ASP A 642 -22.05 18.02 21.83
N HIS A 643 -23.16 18.62 22.28
CA HIS A 643 -23.24 19.10 23.66
C HIS A 643 -23.13 17.92 24.63
N GLY A 644 -22.31 18.07 25.67
CA GLY A 644 -21.92 17.01 26.59
C GLY A 644 -20.56 16.38 26.27
N ALA A 645 -19.98 16.65 25.09
CA ALA A 645 -18.61 16.26 24.80
C ALA A 645 -17.64 16.86 25.83
N SER A 646 -16.61 16.11 26.21
CA SER A 646 -15.67 16.52 27.26
C SER A 646 -14.22 16.08 27.00
N LEU A 647 -13.30 16.94 27.44
CA LEU A 647 -11.87 16.68 27.56
C LEU A 647 -11.51 16.70 29.03
N SER A 648 -10.98 15.60 29.56
CA SER A 648 -10.60 15.50 30.96
C SER A 648 -9.11 15.27 31.14
N TRP A 649 -8.52 16.00 32.08
CA TRP A 649 -7.13 15.85 32.49
C TRP A 649 -7.07 15.62 34.00
N PRO A 650 -6.48 14.51 34.46
CA PRO A 650 -6.11 14.40 35.87
C PRO A 650 -5.08 15.47 36.22
N ILE A 651 -5.14 16.02 37.42
CA ILE A 651 -4.12 16.90 38.00
C ILE A 651 -3.57 16.21 39.23
N GLU A 652 -2.26 15.97 39.24
CA GLU A 652 -1.58 15.35 40.37
C GLU A 652 -0.83 16.38 41.23
N ASN A 653 -0.55 15.97 42.47
CA ASN A 653 0.38 16.67 43.37
C ASN A 653 0.06 18.16 43.63
N VAL A 654 -1.22 18.58 43.60
CA VAL A 654 -1.58 19.97 43.92
C VAL A 654 -1.11 20.30 45.36
N PRO A 655 -0.21 21.29 45.54
CA PRO A 655 0.57 21.44 46.78
C PRO A 655 -0.27 21.91 47.97
N SER A 656 -1.35 22.66 47.71
CA SER A 656 -2.28 23.11 48.74
C SER A 656 -3.65 23.42 48.15
N ALA A 657 -4.72 23.21 48.90
CA ALA A 657 -6.04 23.62 48.47
C ALA A 657 -6.10 25.15 48.32
N GLY A 658 -6.60 25.64 47.19
CA GLY A 658 -6.53 27.05 46.85
C GLY A 658 -7.01 27.37 45.44
N GLU A 659 -6.78 28.61 45.04
CA GLU A 659 -7.10 29.10 43.70
C GLU A 659 -5.92 28.89 42.77
N TYR A 660 -6.18 28.44 41.55
CA TYR A 660 -5.20 28.20 40.49
C TYR A 660 -5.70 28.77 39.15
N ASP A 661 -4.79 29.09 38.24
CA ASP A 661 -5.15 29.46 36.87
C ASP A 661 -4.98 28.27 35.93
N LEU A 662 -6.09 27.86 35.32
CA LEU A 662 -6.15 26.89 34.25
C LEU A 662 -6.04 27.62 32.90
N HIS A 663 -5.00 27.35 32.15
CA HIS A 663 -4.71 27.97 30.85
C HIS A 663 -5.11 27.07 29.71
N PHE A 664 -5.66 27.66 28.65
CA PHE A 664 -6.00 26.99 27.40
C PHE A 664 -5.35 27.73 26.24
N ARG A 665 -4.48 27.05 25.49
CA ARG A 665 -3.95 27.55 24.22
C ARG A 665 -4.87 27.11 23.09
N TYR A 666 -5.31 28.07 22.29
CA TYR A 666 -6.38 27.87 21.33
C TYR A 666 -6.23 28.76 20.09
N ALA A 667 -6.87 28.36 19.00
CA ALA A 667 -7.08 29.17 17.80
C ALA A 667 -8.58 29.27 17.49
N SER A 668 -9.03 30.39 16.94
CA SER A 668 -10.45 30.66 16.75
C SER A 668 -10.66 31.77 15.71
N ASP A 669 -10.68 31.43 14.42
CA ASP A 669 -10.82 32.42 13.32
C ASP A 669 -12.04 33.32 13.55
N ALA A 670 -11.89 34.64 13.44
CA ALA A 670 -12.98 35.60 13.63
C ALA A 670 -14.06 35.54 12.56
N THR A 671 -13.68 35.25 11.31
CA THR A 671 -14.50 35.38 10.11
C THR A 671 -15.04 34.04 9.61
N ASN A 672 -14.19 33.02 9.53
CA ASN A 672 -14.54 31.70 8.96
C ASN A 672 -14.76 30.68 10.08
N ASN A 673 -15.82 30.89 10.86
CA ASN A 673 -16.14 30.09 12.03
C ASN A 673 -17.62 29.74 12.06
N ALA A 674 -17.95 28.55 12.56
CA ALA A 674 -19.33 28.14 12.80
C ALA A 674 -20.06 29.11 13.74
N VAL A 675 -19.34 29.70 14.71
CA VAL A 675 -19.87 30.70 15.64
C VAL A 675 -19.72 32.11 15.06
N PRO A 676 -20.82 32.88 14.89
CA PRO A 676 -20.78 34.24 14.35
C PRO A 676 -19.82 35.17 15.10
N GLU A 677 -19.12 36.07 14.39
CA GLU A 677 -18.08 36.97 14.92
C GLU A 677 -18.52 37.80 16.16
N GLY A 678 -19.81 38.07 16.32
CA GLY A 678 -20.37 38.81 17.45
C GLY A 678 -20.79 37.97 18.67
N THR A 679 -20.73 36.64 18.57
CA THR A 679 -21.16 35.70 19.60
C THR A 679 -19.96 35.24 20.43
N PRO A 680 -19.99 35.32 21.77
CA PRO A 680 -18.92 34.78 22.61
C PRO A 680 -18.74 33.29 22.35
N ARG A 681 -17.49 32.86 22.15
CA ARG A 681 -17.12 31.46 21.98
C ARG A 681 -16.80 30.85 23.32
N THR A 682 -17.56 29.86 23.77
CA THR A 682 -17.48 29.39 25.16
C THR A 682 -17.43 27.87 25.28
N ALA A 683 -16.88 27.42 26.41
CA ALA A 683 -16.94 26.05 26.91
C ALA A 683 -16.90 26.08 28.45
N THR A 684 -17.49 25.10 29.12
CA THR A 684 -17.60 25.05 30.58
C THR A 684 -16.44 24.25 31.18
N VAL A 685 -15.85 24.79 32.26
CA VAL A 685 -14.79 24.13 33.04
C VAL A 685 -15.38 23.54 34.31
N LEU A 686 -15.13 22.25 34.54
CA LEU A 686 -15.46 21.51 35.75
C LEU A 686 -14.20 21.12 36.51
N VAL A 687 -14.30 21.06 37.84
CA VAL A 687 -13.29 20.46 38.72
C VAL A 687 -13.98 19.36 39.52
N ASP A 688 -13.45 18.14 39.46
CA ASP A 688 -14.00 16.96 40.14
C ASP A 688 -15.50 16.73 39.86
N GLY A 689 -15.95 17.08 38.63
CA GLY A 689 -17.35 16.98 38.20
C GLY A 689 -18.24 18.16 38.61
N ASP A 690 -17.75 19.10 39.40
CA ASP A 690 -18.48 20.32 39.78
C ASP A 690 -18.15 21.47 38.83
N ALA A 691 -19.17 22.01 38.16
CA ALA A 691 -19.02 23.16 37.27
C ALA A 691 -18.48 24.39 38.03
N GLN A 692 -17.32 24.89 37.61
CA GLN A 692 -16.66 26.03 38.22
C GLN A 692 -16.98 27.32 37.46
N LYS A 693 -16.72 27.32 36.14
CA LYS A 693 -16.75 28.56 35.35
C LYS A 693 -16.87 28.28 33.86
N GLN A 694 -17.59 29.15 33.16
CA GLN A 694 -17.60 29.20 31.70
C GLN A 694 -16.37 29.94 31.19
N ALA A 695 -15.55 29.27 30.39
CA ALA A 695 -14.42 29.85 29.66
C ALA A 695 -14.94 30.61 28.42
N THR A 696 -14.28 31.70 28.07
CA THR A 696 -14.57 32.44 26.83
C THR A 696 -13.29 32.56 26.03
N PHE A 697 -13.35 32.22 24.75
CA PHE A 697 -12.24 32.14 23.81
C PHE A 697 -12.36 33.29 22.78
N PRO A 698 -11.68 34.43 22.99
CA PRO A 698 -11.71 35.56 22.06
C PRO A 698 -11.28 35.16 20.64
N PRO A 699 -11.85 35.76 19.57
CA PRO A 699 -11.40 35.49 18.22
C PRO A 699 -9.89 35.75 18.02
N THR A 700 -9.23 34.84 17.31
CA THR A 700 -7.90 35.00 16.74
C THR A 700 -8.02 35.54 15.31
N ALA A 701 -6.90 35.99 14.73
CA ALA A 701 -6.92 36.54 13.37
C ALA A 701 -7.27 35.46 12.33
N TYR A 702 -6.75 34.24 12.52
CA TYR A 702 -7.01 33.08 11.68
C TYR A 702 -6.82 31.77 12.47
N TRP A 703 -7.09 30.62 11.86
CA TRP A 703 -7.03 29.30 12.51
C TRP A 703 -5.63 28.78 12.82
N ASP A 704 -4.58 29.35 12.24
CA ASP A 704 -3.17 29.05 12.50
C ASP A 704 -2.52 30.00 13.52
N GLU A 705 -3.26 31.02 13.97
CA GLU A 705 -2.83 31.98 14.98
C GLU A 705 -3.34 31.54 16.36
N TRP A 706 -2.41 31.15 17.22
CA TRP A 706 -2.71 30.57 18.53
C TRP A 706 -2.49 31.58 19.66
N ASN A 707 -3.49 31.74 20.52
CA ASN A 707 -3.45 32.54 21.74
C ASN A 707 -3.67 31.66 22.98
N ALA A 708 -3.52 32.25 24.18
CA ALA A 708 -3.86 31.59 25.43
C ALA A 708 -4.85 32.42 26.26
N ILE A 709 -5.83 31.75 26.86
CA ILE A 709 -6.67 32.31 27.92
C ILE A 709 -6.39 31.61 29.25
N SER A 710 -6.80 32.23 30.35
CA SER A 710 -6.81 31.59 31.68
C SER A 710 -8.17 31.69 32.37
N VAL A 711 -8.51 30.65 33.12
CA VAL A 711 -9.70 30.55 33.95
C VAL A 711 -9.28 30.20 35.38
N ARG A 712 -9.64 31.07 36.33
CA ARG A 712 -9.44 30.84 37.76
C ARG A 712 -10.36 29.71 38.24
N VAL A 713 -9.79 28.67 38.85
CA VAL A 713 -10.49 27.50 39.42
C VAL A 713 -10.02 27.22 40.85
N SER A 714 -10.89 26.63 41.67
CA SER A 714 -10.52 26.16 43.02
C SER A 714 -10.13 24.68 42.96
N LEU A 715 -8.92 24.33 43.40
CA LEU A 715 -8.44 22.95 43.48
C LEU A 715 -8.25 22.51 44.95
N SER A 716 -8.48 21.24 45.22
CA SER A 716 -8.13 20.59 46.49
C SER A 716 -6.64 20.23 46.52
N ALA A 717 -6.06 20.06 47.71
CA ALA A 717 -4.70 19.53 47.82
C ALA A 717 -4.66 18.05 47.41
N GLY A 718 -3.66 17.63 46.63
CA GLY A 718 -3.54 16.28 46.10
C GLY A 718 -4.08 16.14 44.68
N ALA A 719 -4.73 15.01 44.38
CA ALA A 719 -5.27 14.73 43.05
C ALA A 719 -6.61 15.44 42.83
N ASN A 720 -6.81 15.98 41.63
CA ASN A 720 -8.07 16.56 41.14
C ASN A 720 -8.26 16.11 39.68
N THR A 721 -9.45 16.33 39.12
CA THR A 721 -9.67 16.21 37.67
C THR A 721 -10.25 17.53 37.15
N VAL A 722 -9.67 18.04 36.08
CA VAL A 722 -10.23 19.19 35.35
C VAL A 722 -10.82 18.71 34.04
N THR A 723 -12.04 19.16 33.76
CA THR A 723 -12.75 18.82 32.53
C THR A 723 -13.17 20.09 31.81
N LEU A 724 -12.90 20.17 30.52
CA LEU A 724 -13.52 21.14 29.60
C LEU A 724 -14.66 20.43 28.88
N THR A 725 -15.88 20.94 28.98
CA THR A 725 -17.05 20.38 28.31
C THR A 725 -17.75 21.42 27.44
N LEU A 726 -18.34 20.98 26.34
CA LEU A 726 -19.28 21.79 25.56
C LEU A 726 -20.68 21.60 26.16
N GLY A 727 -21.06 22.38 27.17
CA GLY A 727 -22.39 22.27 27.79
C GLY A 727 -23.51 22.90 26.95
N ASP A 728 -24.77 22.70 27.33
CA ASP A 728 -25.94 23.24 26.61
C ASP A 728 -25.93 24.78 26.43
N ASP A 729 -25.28 25.48 27.35
CA ASP A 729 -25.15 26.95 27.34
C ASP A 729 -23.86 27.43 26.64
N ASP A 730 -23.06 26.51 26.09
CA ASP A 730 -21.80 26.79 25.42
C ASP A 730 -21.92 26.81 23.90
N THR A 731 -21.07 27.59 23.24
CA THR A 731 -21.16 27.75 21.78
C THR A 731 -20.06 27.04 21.01
N GLY A 732 -18.97 26.62 21.67
CA GLY A 732 -17.77 26.13 20.98
C GLY A 732 -17.13 27.21 20.08
N GLY A 733 -16.60 26.78 18.94
CA GLY A 733 -16.04 27.62 17.87
C GLY A 733 -14.53 27.85 17.99
N PHE A 734 -13.76 26.93 18.55
CA PHE A 734 -12.31 27.09 18.70
C PHE A 734 -11.59 25.74 18.56
N ASN A 735 -10.31 25.79 18.22
CA ASN A 735 -9.40 24.65 18.24
C ASN A 735 -8.56 24.73 19.50
N LEU A 736 -8.52 23.67 20.29
CA LEU A 736 -7.71 23.60 21.50
C LEU A 736 -6.43 22.81 21.23
N ASP A 737 -5.28 23.39 21.56
CA ASP A 737 -3.97 22.77 21.33
C ASP A 737 -3.33 22.27 22.63
N SER A 738 -3.35 23.06 23.70
CA SER A 738 -2.70 22.65 24.95
C SER A 738 -3.34 23.27 26.18
N VAL A 739 -3.17 22.63 27.32
CA VAL A 739 -3.72 23.04 28.62
C VAL A 739 -2.62 23.05 29.69
N ALA A 740 -2.68 23.99 30.63
CA ALA A 740 -1.72 24.09 31.74
C ALA A 740 -2.39 24.55 33.03
N VAL A 741 -1.85 24.15 34.18
CA VAL A 741 -2.31 24.64 35.49
C VAL A 741 -1.17 25.38 36.17
N THR A 742 -1.43 26.57 36.69
CA THR A 742 -0.39 27.40 37.31
C THR A 742 -0.87 28.08 38.59
N GLU A 743 0.09 28.57 39.38
CA GLU A 743 -0.21 29.49 40.48
C GLU A 743 -0.90 30.77 39.95
N PRO A 744 -1.84 31.35 40.72
CA PRO A 744 -2.50 32.61 40.41
C PRO A 744 -1.63 33.69 39.75
N ASP A 745 -2.16 34.26 38.66
CA ASP A 745 -1.59 35.38 37.91
C ASP A 745 -0.27 35.07 37.19
N SER A 746 0.09 33.78 37.07
CA SER A 746 1.21 33.31 36.25
C SER A 746 0.79 33.18 34.77
N SER A 747 1.73 33.39 33.86
CA SER A 747 1.49 33.11 32.43
C SER A 747 1.47 31.62 32.16
N MET A 748 0.77 31.20 31.10
CA MET A 748 0.87 29.84 30.58
C MET A 748 2.35 29.52 30.29
N PRO A 749 2.88 28.40 30.80
CA PRO A 749 4.24 27.98 30.47
C PRO A 749 4.28 27.55 28.99
N GLU A 750 5.41 27.83 28.33
CA GLU A 750 5.73 27.13 27.08
C GLU A 750 6.23 25.74 27.45
N PRO A 751 5.96 24.72 26.60
CA PRO A 751 6.46 23.38 26.86
C PRO A 751 7.99 23.39 26.90
N GLU A 752 8.58 22.84 27.98
CA GLU A 752 10.04 22.81 28.18
C GLU A 752 10.74 22.01 27.06
N THR A 753 10.06 21.01 26.52
CA THR A 753 10.46 20.21 25.35
C THR A 753 9.35 20.22 24.31
N ASP A 754 9.69 20.23 23.02
CA ASP A 754 8.67 20.06 21.96
C ASP A 754 7.87 18.77 22.23
N PRO A 755 6.52 18.78 22.19
CA PRO A 755 5.73 17.61 22.53
C PRO A 755 6.03 16.36 21.69
N THR A 756 6.64 16.55 20.52
CA THR A 756 7.12 15.47 19.64
C THR A 756 8.44 14.83 20.10
N ARG A 757 9.08 15.34 21.16
CA ARG A 757 10.29 14.78 21.79
C ARG A 757 9.94 14.05 23.07
N ARG A 758 9.69 12.74 22.98
CA ARG A 758 9.42 11.83 24.11
C ARG A 758 9.86 10.42 23.73
N PRO A 759 10.00 9.48 24.70
CA PRO A 759 10.33 8.09 24.38
C PRO A 759 9.36 7.51 23.35
N THR A 760 9.88 6.72 22.44
CA THR A 760 9.10 5.94 21.48
C THR A 760 8.48 4.71 22.14
N VAL A 761 7.47 4.12 21.51
CA VAL A 761 6.98 2.79 21.91
C VAL A 761 8.09 1.76 21.72
N ASP A 762 8.14 0.72 22.57
CA ASP A 762 9.16 -0.33 22.52
C ASP A 762 9.29 -0.98 21.13
N ALA A 763 8.20 -1.05 20.37
CA ALA A 763 8.20 -1.61 19.01
C ALA A 763 9.06 -0.81 18.02
N PHE A 764 9.30 0.48 18.27
CA PHE A 764 10.13 1.35 17.43
C PHE A 764 11.63 1.02 17.54
N ASP A 765 12.08 0.40 18.64
CA ASP A 765 13.47 -0.03 18.84
C ASP A 765 13.97 -0.94 17.69
N PHE A 766 13.06 -1.72 17.08
CA PHE A 766 13.37 -2.51 15.90
C PHE A 766 13.71 -1.63 14.69
N ILE A 767 12.90 -0.59 14.42
CA ILE A 767 13.12 0.36 13.32
C ILE A 767 14.43 1.11 13.54
N GLU A 768 14.75 1.53 14.77
CA GLU A 768 16.05 2.15 15.09
C GLU A 768 17.21 1.21 14.77
N SER A 769 17.06 -0.07 15.13
CA SER A 769 18.12 -1.07 15.04
C SER A 769 18.35 -1.62 13.64
N VAL A 770 17.30 -1.80 12.83
CA VAL A 770 17.40 -2.39 11.49
C VAL A 770 18.06 -1.41 10.52
N PRO A 771 19.14 -1.79 9.80
CA PRO A 771 19.72 -0.93 8.78
C PRO A 771 18.90 -1.02 7.49
N ALA A 772 18.94 0.01 6.63
CA ALA A 772 18.45 -0.10 5.26
C ALA A 772 19.38 -0.97 4.38
N GLY A 773 20.69 -0.95 4.69
CA GLY A 773 21.73 -1.71 3.99
C GLY A 773 23.11 -1.05 4.11
N PRO A 774 24.08 -1.39 3.23
CA PRO A 774 24.14 -2.66 2.50
C PRO A 774 24.04 -3.87 3.41
N TRP A 775 23.72 -5.02 2.84
CA TRP A 775 23.68 -6.29 3.57
C TRP A 775 24.90 -7.14 3.21
N ASP A 776 25.39 -7.90 4.18
CA ASP A 776 26.49 -8.85 3.99
C ASP A 776 26.01 -10.16 3.37
N ASP A 777 24.77 -10.57 3.70
CA ASP A 777 24.14 -11.81 3.25
C ASP A 777 22.62 -11.67 3.31
N THR A 778 21.93 -12.36 2.40
CA THR A 778 20.46 -12.45 2.34
C THR A 778 20.07 -13.91 2.16
N ARG A 779 19.08 -14.37 2.91
CA ARG A 779 18.57 -15.74 2.86
C ARG A 779 17.07 -15.74 2.99
N VAL A 780 16.38 -16.35 2.03
CA VAL A 780 14.98 -16.73 2.19
C VAL A 780 14.98 -18.03 2.96
N LEU A 781 14.44 -18.04 4.17
CA LEU A 781 14.42 -19.22 5.04
C LEU A 781 13.24 -20.12 4.67
N ASP A 782 12.06 -19.54 4.49
CA ASP A 782 10.85 -20.25 4.10
C ASP A 782 9.89 -19.31 3.35
N ALA A 783 9.07 -19.85 2.43
CA ALA A 783 8.11 -19.06 1.67
C ALA A 783 7.12 -19.93 0.90
N GLU A 784 5.89 -19.43 0.78
CA GLU A 784 4.88 -19.85 -0.18
C GLU A 784 4.32 -18.58 -0.83
N ILE A 785 4.54 -18.41 -2.14
CA ILE A 785 4.24 -17.16 -2.86
C ILE A 785 2.74 -16.87 -2.74
N GLY A 786 2.38 -15.66 -2.31
CA GLY A 786 0.99 -15.26 -2.08
C GLY A 786 0.43 -15.65 -0.71
N SER A 787 1.14 -16.47 0.07
CA SER A 787 0.69 -16.92 1.39
C SER A 787 1.58 -16.46 2.54
N TYR A 788 2.89 -16.68 2.50
CA TYR A 788 3.80 -16.22 3.56
C TYR A 788 5.25 -16.11 3.08
N SER A 789 6.05 -15.35 3.82
CA SER A 789 7.49 -15.23 3.57
C SER A 789 8.28 -15.12 4.88
N VAL A 790 9.47 -15.71 4.92
CA VAL A 790 10.45 -15.59 6.00
C VAL A 790 11.83 -15.29 5.39
N ILE A 791 12.31 -14.06 5.54
CA ILE A 791 13.56 -13.59 4.95
C ILE A 791 14.50 -13.07 6.04
N ALA A 792 15.76 -13.48 5.99
CA ALA A 792 16.83 -13.08 6.89
C ALA A 792 17.92 -12.31 6.15
N ARG A 793 18.39 -11.19 6.72
CA ARG A 793 19.51 -10.40 6.20
C ARG A 793 20.55 -10.14 7.27
N LYS A 794 21.83 -10.14 6.88
CA LYS A 794 22.97 -9.97 7.78
C LYS A 794 23.60 -8.60 7.62
N ARG A 795 23.95 -7.95 8.74
CA ARG A 795 24.83 -6.78 8.78
C ARG A 795 25.84 -6.90 9.92
N GLY A 796 27.12 -6.92 9.59
CA GLY A 796 28.20 -7.12 10.55
C GLY A 796 28.09 -8.49 11.22
N ASP A 797 27.83 -8.51 12.53
CA ASP A 797 27.60 -9.75 13.29
C ASP A 797 26.12 -9.95 13.67
N GLU A 798 25.22 -9.07 13.21
CA GLU A 798 23.79 -9.12 13.50
C GLU A 798 23.00 -9.67 12.30
N TRP A 799 21.90 -10.35 12.59
CA TRP A 799 20.90 -10.75 11.60
C TRP A 799 19.54 -10.16 11.93
N PHE A 800 18.80 -9.81 10.88
CA PHE A 800 17.43 -9.32 10.96
C PHE A 800 16.54 -10.27 10.16
N VAL A 801 15.42 -10.71 10.74
CA VAL A 801 14.48 -11.63 10.11
C VAL A 801 13.10 -11.01 10.09
N GLY A 802 12.42 -11.06 8.95
CA GLY A 802 11.01 -10.72 8.81
C GLY A 802 10.22 -11.97 8.43
N ALA A 803 9.19 -12.28 9.20
CA ALA A 803 8.17 -13.27 8.87
C ALA A 803 6.82 -12.56 8.69
N MET A 804 6.12 -12.85 7.60
CA MET A 804 4.84 -12.22 7.27
C MET A 804 3.88 -13.22 6.65
N THR A 805 2.58 -13.02 6.87
CA THR A 805 1.50 -13.85 6.29
C THR A 805 0.46 -13.02 5.52
N ASP A 806 -0.32 -13.70 4.72
CA ASP A 806 -1.50 -13.25 3.97
C ASP A 806 -2.71 -13.00 4.89
N GLU A 807 -3.92 -12.98 4.34
CA GLU A 807 -5.18 -12.87 5.10
C GLU A 807 -5.41 -14.06 6.07
N ASN A 808 -4.60 -15.12 6.00
CA ASN A 808 -4.71 -16.28 6.86
C ASN A 808 -3.64 -16.22 7.97
N GLY A 809 -4.06 -16.38 9.23
CA GLY A 809 -3.11 -16.48 10.36
C GLY A 809 -2.31 -17.78 10.31
N ARG A 810 -1.01 -17.72 10.61
CA ARG A 810 -0.10 -18.88 10.51
C ARG A 810 0.89 -18.98 11.68
N ALA A 811 1.17 -20.22 12.09
CA ALA A 811 2.28 -20.57 12.96
C ALA A 811 3.40 -21.24 12.15
N LEU A 812 4.56 -20.58 12.02
CA LEU A 812 5.70 -21.03 11.22
C LEU A 812 6.95 -21.28 12.07
N ASP A 813 7.67 -22.35 11.74
CA ASP A 813 8.94 -22.69 12.37
C ASP A 813 10.12 -22.04 11.63
N ILE A 814 10.91 -21.25 12.34
CA ILE A 814 12.09 -20.56 11.79
C ILE A 814 13.36 -21.24 12.33
N SER A 815 14.02 -22.05 11.51
CA SER A 815 15.34 -22.62 11.81
C SER A 815 16.41 -21.54 11.85
N LEU A 816 17.25 -21.51 12.89
CA LEU A 816 18.38 -20.59 13.00
C LEU A 816 19.73 -21.20 12.56
N ASP A 817 19.71 -22.33 11.85
CA ASP A 817 20.93 -23.00 11.37
C ASP A 817 21.84 -22.10 10.51
N PHE A 818 21.26 -21.08 9.88
CA PHE A 818 21.95 -20.09 9.07
C PHE A 818 23.03 -19.30 9.85
N LEU A 819 22.93 -19.26 11.18
CA LEU A 819 23.91 -18.63 12.08
C LEU A 819 25.28 -19.33 12.08
N ASP A 820 25.34 -20.62 11.72
CA ASP A 820 26.59 -21.40 11.65
C ASP A 820 27.27 -21.35 10.27
N SER A 821 26.55 -20.93 9.23
CA SER A 821 27.06 -20.88 7.86
C SER A 821 27.85 -19.60 7.60
N ALA A 822 29.05 -19.74 7.02
CA ALA A 822 29.84 -18.58 6.58
C ALA A 822 29.07 -17.77 5.50
N PRO A 823 29.22 -16.43 5.45
CA PRO A 823 28.63 -15.62 4.39
C PRO A 823 29.06 -16.13 3.00
N GLY A 824 28.11 -16.31 2.08
CA GLY A 824 28.40 -16.59 0.67
C GLY A 824 28.87 -18.02 0.30
N GLN A 825 28.73 -19.02 1.19
CA GLN A 825 28.92 -20.44 0.85
C GLN A 825 27.60 -21.21 0.85
N ARG A 826 26.97 -21.39 -0.32
CA ARG A 826 26.09 -22.53 -0.57
C ARG A 826 26.97 -23.72 -0.98
N ASP A 827 27.17 -24.68 -0.06
CA ASP A 827 27.57 -26.03 -0.46
C ASP A 827 26.33 -26.67 -1.11
N GLY A 828 26.37 -26.90 -2.43
CA GLY A 828 25.25 -27.44 -3.19
C GLY A 828 24.67 -28.70 -2.54
N HIS A 829 23.34 -28.72 -2.37
CA HIS A 829 22.58 -29.83 -1.83
C HIS A 829 22.59 -31.02 -2.81
N ALA A 830 23.70 -31.75 -2.87
CA ALA A 830 23.74 -33.06 -3.52
C ALA A 830 23.13 -34.11 -2.57
N SER A 831 21.93 -34.56 -2.90
CA SER A 831 21.28 -35.70 -2.26
C SER A 831 22.07 -37.00 -2.52
N SER A 832 22.76 -37.52 -1.50
CA SER A 832 23.16 -38.95 -1.45
C SER A 832 23.62 -39.40 -0.06
N PRO A 833 23.01 -40.45 0.55
CA PRO A 833 23.43 -40.98 1.83
C PRO A 833 24.57 -42.00 1.64
N GLY A 834 25.79 -41.63 2.04
CA GLY A 834 26.96 -42.49 1.94
C GLY A 834 27.89 -42.41 3.15
N LYS A 835 27.69 -43.30 4.14
CA LYS A 835 28.63 -43.53 5.25
C LYS A 835 30.04 -43.81 4.74
N SER A 836 31.04 -43.01 5.13
CA SER A 836 32.37 -43.57 5.45
C SER A 836 33.17 -42.69 6.43
N SER A 837 33.67 -43.34 7.47
CA SER A 837 34.56 -42.80 8.48
C SER A 837 35.99 -42.64 7.93
N GLY A 838 36.56 -41.44 8.01
CA GLY A 838 37.96 -41.17 7.66
C GLY A 838 38.60 -40.13 8.57
N LYS A 839 39.29 -40.57 9.62
CA LYS A 839 40.15 -39.72 10.45
C LYS A 839 41.36 -39.24 9.64
N GLY A 840 41.53 -37.92 9.52
CA GLY A 840 42.71 -37.31 8.91
C GLY A 840 43.10 -36.00 9.59
N HIS A 841 43.98 -36.09 10.59
CA HIS A 841 44.69 -34.93 11.15
C HIS A 841 45.57 -34.26 10.09
N ARG A 842 45.39 -32.95 9.84
CA ARG A 842 46.49 -32.05 9.44
C ARG A 842 46.34 -30.67 10.08
N SER A 843 47.33 -30.36 10.91
CA SER A 843 47.61 -29.05 11.48
C SER A 843 48.21 -28.12 10.43
N SER A 844 47.78 -26.87 10.41
CA SER A 844 48.61 -25.75 9.93
C SER A 844 48.37 -24.53 10.80
N ASN A 845 49.40 -24.17 11.56
CA ASN A 845 49.49 -22.97 12.38
C ASN A 845 49.76 -21.75 11.48
N GLY A 846 48.87 -20.76 11.51
CA GLY A 846 49.14 -19.39 11.10
C GLY A 846 48.67 -18.45 12.19
N LYS A 847 49.61 -17.80 12.90
CA LYS A 847 49.33 -16.86 13.99
C LYS A 847 48.94 -15.49 13.42
N ALA A 848 47.72 -15.05 13.64
CA ALA A 848 47.34 -13.64 13.53
C ALA A 848 47.48 -12.96 14.90
N HIS A 849 47.88 -11.69 14.87
CA HIS A 849 48.16 -10.84 16.02
C HIS A 849 46.86 -10.35 16.67
N GLU A 850 46.62 -10.74 17.92
CA GLU A 850 45.60 -10.15 18.79
C GLU A 850 46.06 -8.80 19.35
N ASN A 851 45.25 -7.77 19.15
CA ASN A 851 45.13 -6.62 20.04
C ASN A 851 43.73 -6.02 19.83
N ALA A 852 42.74 -6.59 20.52
CA ALA A 852 41.47 -5.94 20.81
C ALA A 852 41.11 -6.26 22.26
N THR A 853 40.83 -5.21 23.02
CA THR A 853 40.42 -5.23 24.42
C THR A 853 39.10 -6.00 24.56
N GLY A 854 39.13 -7.11 25.30
CA GLY A 854 38.02 -8.04 25.40
C GLY A 854 36.81 -7.50 26.16
N LEU A 855 35.69 -7.38 25.45
CA LEU A 855 34.38 -7.78 25.93
C LEU A 855 34.18 -9.23 25.45
N GLY A 856 33.92 -10.15 26.38
CA GLY A 856 33.89 -11.58 26.10
C GLY A 856 32.64 -11.99 25.34
N HIS A 857 32.69 -12.01 24.02
CA HIS A 857 31.68 -12.68 23.20
C HIS A 857 31.78 -14.20 23.40
N THR A 858 30.67 -14.85 23.74
CA THR A 858 30.63 -16.31 23.75
C THR A 858 30.30 -16.82 22.36
N LYS A 859 31.27 -17.47 21.72
CA LYS A 859 31.15 -17.98 20.35
C LYS A 859 29.87 -18.82 20.17
N GLY A 860 29.03 -18.46 19.21
CA GLY A 860 27.86 -19.24 18.77
C GLY A 860 26.57 -19.04 19.57
N LYS A 861 26.46 -17.96 20.37
CA LYS A 861 25.23 -17.59 21.09
C LYS A 861 24.79 -16.18 20.72
N TYR A 862 23.49 -16.01 20.55
CA TYR A 862 22.87 -14.74 20.19
C TYR A 862 21.74 -14.40 21.17
N VAL A 863 21.45 -13.11 21.33
CA VAL A 863 20.18 -12.63 21.86
C VAL A 863 19.23 -12.48 20.68
N ALA A 864 18.07 -13.12 20.75
CA ALA A 864 16.93 -12.87 19.89
C ALA A 864 16.01 -11.87 20.57
N GLU A 865 15.80 -10.72 19.93
CA GLU A 865 14.72 -9.77 20.23
C GLU A 865 13.58 -10.06 19.25
N LEU A 866 12.44 -10.52 19.76
CA LEU A 866 11.27 -10.89 18.95
C LEU A 866 10.18 -9.83 19.09
N TYR A 867 9.74 -9.27 17.98
CA TYR A 867 8.66 -8.30 17.87
C TYR A 867 7.51 -8.99 17.11
N SER A 868 6.58 -9.57 17.85
CA SER A 868 5.52 -10.43 17.31
C SER A 868 4.15 -9.82 17.51
N ASP A 869 3.17 -10.25 16.72
CA ASP A 869 1.76 -9.93 16.96
C ASP A 869 1.37 -10.20 18.42
N GLY A 870 0.71 -9.24 19.07
CA GLY A 870 0.09 -9.44 20.38
C GLY A 870 -0.98 -10.54 20.35
N VAL A 871 -1.32 -11.08 21.53
CA VAL A 871 -2.30 -12.19 21.59
C VAL A 871 -3.71 -11.75 21.24
N ASP A 872 -4.05 -10.49 21.51
CA ASP A 872 -5.37 -9.91 21.26
C ASP A 872 -5.52 -9.30 19.86
N VAL A 873 -4.49 -9.45 19.01
CA VAL A 873 -4.53 -8.98 17.62
C VAL A 873 -5.48 -9.86 16.80
N ALA A 874 -6.44 -9.22 16.13
CA ALA A 874 -7.38 -9.88 15.25
C ALA A 874 -7.74 -8.98 14.04
N TYR A 875 -7.78 -9.59 12.86
CA TYR A 875 -8.17 -8.93 11.62
C TYR A 875 -9.70 -8.76 11.55
N GLY A 876 -10.18 -7.67 10.96
CA GLY A 876 -11.61 -7.36 10.88
C GLY A 876 -12.24 -6.78 12.16
N SER A 877 -11.53 -6.76 13.29
CA SER A 877 -11.90 -6.06 14.52
C SER A 877 -11.00 -4.83 14.72
N ASN A 878 -11.28 -3.74 14.00
CA ASN A 878 -10.68 -2.44 14.31
C ASN A 878 -11.23 -1.99 15.70
N PRO A 879 -10.37 -1.60 16.69
CA PRO A 879 -8.99 -1.12 16.55
C PRO A 879 -7.84 -2.09 16.92
N ASN A 880 -8.03 -3.41 16.96
CA ASN A 880 -7.06 -4.35 17.58
C ASN A 880 -5.81 -4.73 16.72
N LEU A 881 -5.37 -3.92 15.75
CA LEU A 881 -4.21 -4.24 14.89
C LEU A 881 -2.85 -3.77 15.44
N GLU A 882 -2.87 -2.98 16.52
CA GLU A 882 -1.71 -2.29 17.09
C GLU A 882 -0.81 -3.08 18.05
N PRO A 883 -1.32 -4.00 18.90
CA PRO A 883 -0.50 -4.63 19.94
C PRO A 883 0.69 -5.41 19.38
N VAL A 884 1.91 -5.03 19.79
CA VAL A 884 3.15 -5.77 19.54
C VAL A 884 3.68 -6.31 20.86
N ARG A 885 4.02 -7.60 20.88
CA ARG A 885 4.72 -8.22 22.00
C ARG A 885 6.22 -8.25 21.72
N VAL A 886 7.01 -7.73 22.66
CA VAL A 886 8.48 -7.75 22.60
C VAL A 886 9.03 -8.75 23.62
N ASP A 887 9.78 -9.74 23.16
CA ASP A 887 10.45 -10.74 24.00
C ASP A 887 11.97 -10.80 23.72
N GLU A 888 12.77 -11.12 24.74
CA GLU A 888 14.22 -11.35 24.61
C GLU A 888 14.62 -12.76 25.08
N ALA A 889 15.44 -13.47 24.30
CA ALA A 889 15.93 -14.80 24.68
C ALA A 889 17.32 -15.14 24.11
N ILE A 890 18.05 -16.01 24.80
CA ILE A 890 19.30 -16.59 24.29
C ILE A 890 18.98 -17.73 23.31
N VAL A 891 19.57 -17.65 22.11
CA VAL A 891 19.41 -18.64 21.03
C VAL A 891 20.78 -19.09 20.48
N THR A 892 20.75 -20.17 19.72
CA THR A 892 21.90 -20.77 19.02
C THR A 892 21.50 -21.22 17.62
N ALA A 893 22.44 -21.68 16.80
CA ALA A 893 22.12 -22.24 15.48
C ALA A 893 21.22 -23.48 15.53
N ASP A 894 21.20 -24.22 16.65
CA ASP A 894 20.31 -25.37 16.87
C ASP A 894 18.87 -24.96 17.29
N THR A 895 18.60 -23.65 17.44
CA THR A 895 17.30 -23.15 17.89
C THR A 895 16.32 -23.04 16.72
N THR A 896 15.07 -23.42 16.96
CA THR A 896 13.93 -23.14 16.06
C THR A 896 12.96 -22.20 16.77
N LEU A 897 12.77 -21.00 16.22
CA LEU A 897 11.80 -20.02 16.71
C LEU A 897 10.41 -20.32 16.14
N LEU A 898 9.35 -19.89 16.85
CA LEU A 898 7.98 -19.96 16.36
C LEU A 898 7.50 -18.54 16.03
N ALA A 899 7.21 -18.27 14.75
CA ALA A 899 6.46 -17.08 14.35
C ALA A 899 4.96 -17.41 14.40
N SER A 900 4.29 -17.01 15.48
CA SER A 900 2.85 -17.23 15.68
C SER A 900 2.06 -15.98 15.26
N MET A 901 1.84 -15.84 13.96
CA MET A 901 1.26 -14.67 13.32
C MET A 901 -0.27 -14.72 13.32
N ALA A 902 -0.89 -13.56 13.51
CA ALA A 902 -2.32 -13.36 13.26
C ALA A 902 -2.62 -13.28 11.76
N GLU A 903 -3.89 -13.21 11.39
CA GLU A 903 -4.33 -12.85 10.03
C GLU A 903 -3.73 -11.48 9.64
N THR A 904 -3.20 -11.35 8.42
CA THR A 904 -2.38 -10.22 7.95
C THR A 904 -1.24 -9.80 8.90
N GLY A 905 -0.76 -10.75 9.69
CA GLY A 905 0.20 -10.55 10.76
C GLY A 905 1.67 -10.74 10.37
N GLY A 906 2.54 -10.61 11.37
CA GLY A 906 3.97 -10.71 11.18
C GLY A 906 4.79 -10.92 12.45
N THR A 907 6.08 -11.15 12.27
CA THR A 907 7.08 -11.22 13.34
C THR A 907 8.41 -10.70 12.81
N ALA A 908 8.96 -9.68 13.46
CA ALA A 908 10.28 -9.14 13.19
C ALA A 908 11.27 -9.59 14.27
N ILE A 909 12.49 -9.98 13.89
CA ILE A 909 13.47 -10.55 14.82
C ILE A 909 14.83 -9.90 14.58
N ARG A 910 15.47 -9.44 15.65
CA ARG A 910 16.90 -9.07 15.65
C ARG A 910 17.70 -10.12 16.41
N LEU A 911 18.75 -10.62 15.79
CA LEU A 911 19.70 -11.58 16.35
C LEU A 911 21.06 -10.92 16.51
N LYS A 912 21.43 -10.55 17.74
CA LYS A 912 22.72 -9.91 18.05
C LYS A 912 23.63 -10.84 18.86
N PRO A 913 24.97 -10.82 18.68
CA PRO A 913 25.87 -11.67 19.44
C PRO A 913 25.70 -11.45 20.96
N ALA A 914 25.51 -12.53 21.71
CA ALA A 914 25.25 -12.43 23.15
C ALA A 914 26.52 -11.99 23.91
N THR A 915 26.36 -11.03 24.81
CA THR A 915 27.40 -10.65 25.77
C THR A 915 27.39 -11.57 26.99
N SER A 916 28.42 -11.48 27.83
CA SER A 916 28.44 -12.25 29.09
C SER A 916 27.30 -11.85 30.03
N ASP A 917 26.90 -10.56 30.04
CA ASP A 917 25.83 -10.05 30.89
C ASP A 917 24.45 -10.55 30.40
N ASP A 918 24.25 -10.66 29.08
CA ASP A 918 23.02 -11.21 28.51
C ASP A 918 22.81 -12.67 28.92
N LEU A 919 23.88 -13.48 28.93
CA LEU A 919 23.80 -14.88 29.34
C LEU A 919 23.47 -15.07 30.83
N GLU A 920 23.73 -14.06 31.66
CA GLU A 920 23.35 -14.06 33.07
C GLU A 920 21.91 -13.59 33.29
N ARG A 921 21.41 -12.67 32.44
CA ARG A 921 20.10 -12.03 32.58
C ARG A 921 18.98 -12.76 31.85
N LEU A 922 19.23 -13.22 30.63
CA LEU A 922 18.18 -13.69 29.72
C LEU A 922 17.96 -15.21 29.79
N PRO A 923 16.71 -15.68 29.66
CA PRO A 923 16.43 -17.10 29.54
C PRO A 923 16.94 -17.66 28.22
N THR A 924 17.17 -18.96 28.15
CA THR A 924 17.36 -19.64 26.85
C THR A 924 15.99 -19.88 26.24
N TYR A 925 15.82 -19.57 24.96
CA TYR A 925 14.57 -19.76 24.25
C TYR A 925 14.13 -21.23 24.30
N GLN A 926 12.84 -21.44 24.57
CA GLN A 926 12.18 -22.73 24.45
C GLN A 926 10.97 -22.53 23.53
N ARG A 927 10.94 -23.24 22.42
CA ARG A 927 9.81 -23.19 21.48
C ARG A 927 8.53 -23.57 22.25
N PRO A 928 7.48 -22.73 22.24
CA PRO A 928 6.24 -23.04 22.95
C PRO A 928 5.56 -24.24 22.32
N GLU A 929 5.00 -25.11 23.17
CA GLU A 929 4.12 -26.21 22.80
C GLU A 929 2.74 -25.92 23.38
N GLN A 930 1.70 -26.08 22.56
CA GLN A 930 0.32 -25.96 23.00
C GLN A 930 -0.48 -27.21 22.61
N ASP A 931 -1.38 -27.59 23.50
CA ASP A 931 -2.37 -28.64 23.25
C ASP A 931 -3.68 -27.98 22.81
N ILE A 932 -4.30 -28.48 21.76
CA ILE A 932 -5.58 -27.97 21.23
C ILE A 932 -6.61 -29.09 21.08
N GLU A 933 -7.85 -28.80 21.45
CA GLU A 933 -9.04 -29.59 21.16
C GLU A 933 -10.02 -28.72 20.36
N ILE A 934 -10.54 -29.25 19.25
CA ILE A 934 -11.48 -28.52 18.38
C ILE A 934 -12.89 -29.04 18.59
N SER A 935 -13.83 -28.12 18.79
CA SER A 935 -15.27 -28.38 18.80
C SER A 935 -15.93 -27.70 17.61
N ILE A 936 -16.85 -28.42 16.94
CA ILE A 936 -17.66 -27.91 15.83
C ILE A 936 -19.12 -27.92 16.28
N ARG A 937 -19.80 -26.77 16.21
CA ARG A 937 -21.23 -26.68 16.46
C ARG A 937 -22.00 -27.18 15.23
N ASP A 938 -22.94 -28.09 15.45
CA ASP A 938 -23.66 -28.82 14.40
C ASP A 938 -24.87 -28.08 13.79
N ASN A 939 -25.28 -26.95 14.37
CA ASN A 939 -26.50 -26.23 13.99
C ASN A 939 -26.36 -24.69 13.98
N PRO A 940 -25.32 -24.12 13.34
CA PRO A 940 -25.13 -22.69 13.27
C PRO A 940 -26.18 -21.99 12.41
N PHE A 941 -26.37 -20.69 12.60
CA PHE A 941 -27.04 -19.84 11.60
C PHE A 941 -26.04 -19.41 10.52
N VAL A 942 -26.54 -18.99 9.36
CA VAL A 942 -25.69 -18.38 8.33
C VAL A 942 -24.86 -17.23 8.91
N ARG A 943 -23.62 -17.10 8.44
CA ARG A 943 -22.65 -16.09 8.90
C ARG A 943 -22.30 -16.14 10.40
N GLU A 944 -22.64 -17.23 11.10
CA GLU A 944 -22.26 -17.45 12.49
C GLU A 944 -21.08 -18.42 12.57
N SER A 945 -20.01 -18.01 13.26
CA SER A 945 -18.86 -18.87 13.53
C SER A 945 -19.29 -20.10 14.33
N PHE A 946 -18.64 -21.23 14.08
CA PHE A 946 -19.09 -22.52 14.60
C PHE A 946 -17.95 -23.47 14.95
N VAL A 947 -16.70 -23.01 14.86
CA VAL A 947 -15.51 -23.76 15.24
C VAL A 947 -14.84 -23.06 16.41
N THR A 948 -14.70 -23.77 17.53
CA THR A 948 -14.02 -23.26 18.73
C THR A 948 -12.88 -24.19 19.10
N ALA A 949 -11.68 -23.64 19.22
CA ALA A 949 -10.52 -24.29 19.81
C ALA A 949 -10.51 -24.06 21.32
N THR A 950 -10.22 -25.10 22.09
CA THR A 950 -9.96 -25.01 23.53
C THR A 950 -8.62 -25.67 23.82
N GLY A 951 -7.80 -25.07 24.67
CA GLY A 951 -6.52 -25.69 25.00
C GLY A 951 -5.65 -24.89 25.96
N SER A 952 -4.37 -25.24 26.01
CA SER A 952 -3.44 -24.74 27.02
C SER A 952 -2.06 -24.48 26.43
N ASN A 953 -1.41 -23.41 26.89
CA ASN A 953 0.00 -23.11 26.58
C ASN A 953 0.76 -22.91 27.89
N SER A 954 1.70 -23.80 28.19
CA SER A 954 2.49 -23.73 29.42
C SER A 954 3.82 -22.98 29.26
N GLY A 955 4.22 -22.68 28.01
CA GLY A 955 5.46 -22.00 27.68
C GLY A 955 5.45 -20.50 28.02
N ASP A 956 6.61 -19.87 27.86
CA ASP A 956 6.84 -18.46 28.16
C ASP A 956 6.42 -17.52 27.01
N TYR A 957 6.21 -18.06 25.80
CA TYR A 957 5.89 -17.33 24.56
C TYR A 957 4.49 -17.71 24.04
N ILE A 958 3.92 -16.86 23.18
CA ILE A 958 2.61 -17.11 22.56
C ILE A 958 2.69 -18.42 21.74
N GLY A 959 1.74 -19.32 22.00
CA GLY A 959 1.61 -20.57 21.26
C GLY A 959 1.01 -20.33 19.88
N GLY A 960 1.14 -21.33 19.00
CA GLY A 960 0.57 -21.27 17.66
C GLY A 960 0.35 -22.66 17.11
N THR A 961 -0.77 -22.86 16.44
CA THR A 961 -1.06 -24.07 15.69
C THR A 961 -1.95 -23.73 14.51
N THR A 962 -1.37 -23.81 13.30
CA THR A 962 -2.11 -23.62 12.06
C THR A 962 -3.09 -24.77 11.85
N VAL A 963 -4.37 -24.41 11.72
CA VAL A 963 -5.48 -25.30 11.39
C VAL A 963 -6.15 -24.88 10.10
N GLU A 964 -6.60 -25.87 9.34
CA GLU A 964 -7.37 -25.71 8.11
C GLU A 964 -8.80 -26.18 8.36
N ILE A 965 -9.77 -25.36 7.95
CA ILE A 965 -11.19 -25.70 7.95
C ILE A 965 -11.53 -26.18 6.54
N VAL A 966 -11.94 -27.44 6.45
CA VAL A 966 -12.30 -28.09 5.20
C VAL A 966 -13.81 -28.33 5.17
N VAL A 967 -14.51 -27.75 4.19
CA VAL A 967 -15.96 -27.90 4.00
C VAL A 967 -16.20 -28.68 2.71
N ASP A 968 -16.92 -29.79 2.79
CA ASP A 968 -17.23 -30.68 1.66
C ASP A 968 -16.00 -31.13 0.83
N GLY A 969 -14.83 -31.16 1.46
CA GLY A 969 -13.56 -31.58 0.88
C GLY A 969 -12.66 -30.46 0.36
N GLU A 970 -13.10 -29.20 0.44
CA GLU A 970 -12.35 -28.01 0.03
C GLU A 970 -11.81 -27.25 1.25
N ASN A 971 -10.55 -26.83 1.25
CA ASN A 971 -10.01 -25.96 2.30
C ASN A 971 -10.57 -24.55 2.09
N VAL A 972 -11.40 -24.10 3.02
CA VAL A 972 -12.14 -22.82 2.92
C VAL A 972 -11.57 -21.73 3.83
N ALA A 973 -10.73 -22.09 4.81
CA ALA A 973 -10.07 -21.13 5.68
C ALA A 973 -8.85 -21.75 6.35
N THR A 974 -7.78 -20.97 6.47
CA THR A 974 -6.61 -21.30 7.28
C THR A 974 -6.50 -20.31 8.42
N SER A 975 -6.34 -20.79 9.64
CA SER A 975 -6.25 -19.94 10.82
C SER A 975 -5.21 -20.46 11.80
N ASN A 976 -4.66 -19.56 12.61
CA ASN A 976 -3.71 -19.91 13.66
C ASN A 976 -4.41 -19.83 15.01
N VAL A 977 -4.55 -20.97 15.69
CA VAL A 977 -5.03 -21.01 17.07
C VAL A 977 -3.90 -20.51 17.97
N ARG A 978 -4.13 -19.41 18.69
CA ARG A 978 -3.09 -18.73 19.49
C ARG A 978 -3.48 -18.69 20.96
N PHE A 979 -2.66 -19.26 21.84
CA PHE A 979 -2.89 -19.16 23.28
C PHE A 979 -1.80 -18.34 23.99
N PRO A 980 -2.19 -17.43 24.91
CA PRO A 980 -1.23 -16.68 25.70
C PRO A 980 -0.33 -17.60 26.54
N PRO A 981 0.88 -17.15 26.93
CA PRO A 981 1.74 -17.89 27.86
C PRO A 981 1.03 -18.26 29.17
N HIS A 982 1.38 -19.41 29.72
CA HIS A 982 0.90 -19.90 31.02
C HIS A 982 -0.63 -19.95 31.18
N THR A 983 -1.35 -20.30 30.13
CA THR A 983 -2.81 -20.44 30.12
C THR A 983 -3.25 -21.91 30.22
N THR A 984 -4.47 -22.11 30.70
CA THR A 984 -5.10 -23.44 30.79
C THR A 984 -6.58 -23.32 30.42
N ASP A 985 -7.06 -24.23 29.57
CA ASP A 985 -8.43 -24.25 29.06
C ASP A 985 -8.88 -22.92 28.41
N GLN A 986 -7.93 -22.21 27.76
CA GLN A 986 -8.21 -21.01 26.98
C GLN A 986 -9.05 -21.39 25.76
N GLN A 987 -10.01 -20.53 25.42
CA GLN A 987 -10.84 -20.70 24.23
C GLN A 987 -10.51 -19.65 23.19
N ASP A 988 -10.60 -20.06 21.93
CA ASP A 988 -10.46 -19.22 20.75
C ASP A 988 -11.49 -19.67 19.71
N THR A 989 -12.26 -18.74 19.16
CA THR A 989 -13.30 -19.04 18.17
C THR A 989 -12.82 -18.57 16.81
N LEU A 990 -12.73 -19.51 15.87
CA LEU A 990 -12.23 -19.22 14.53
C LEU A 990 -13.27 -18.39 13.76
N SER A 991 -12.78 -17.37 13.05
CA SER A 991 -13.59 -16.35 12.36
C SER A 991 -14.50 -16.93 11.26
N TYR A 992 -14.12 -18.05 10.64
CA TYR A 992 -14.85 -18.65 9.52
C TYR A 992 -16.33 -18.95 9.81
N ALA A 993 -17.20 -18.59 8.86
CA ALA A 993 -18.62 -18.89 8.87
C ALA A 993 -19.11 -19.28 7.46
N ILE A 994 -20.27 -19.93 7.38
CA ILE A 994 -20.89 -20.33 6.12
C ILE A 994 -22.07 -19.41 5.82
N ASP A 995 -22.10 -18.85 4.62
CA ASP A 995 -23.07 -17.82 4.24
C ASP A 995 -24.38 -18.37 3.67
N THR A 996 -24.41 -19.67 3.36
CA THR A 996 -25.57 -20.32 2.74
C THR A 996 -26.19 -21.35 3.68
N PRO A 997 -27.53 -21.39 3.80
CA PRO A 997 -28.18 -22.46 4.54
C PRO A 997 -27.99 -23.81 3.84
N GLY A 998 -27.75 -24.87 4.60
CA GLY A 998 -27.45 -26.17 4.03
C GLY A 998 -26.95 -27.18 5.04
N THR A 999 -26.55 -28.34 4.54
CA THR A 999 -25.86 -29.36 5.34
C THR A 999 -24.52 -29.63 4.70
N TYR A 1000 -23.46 -29.53 5.50
CA TYR A 1000 -22.08 -29.58 5.07
C TYR A 1000 -21.29 -30.58 5.91
N GLU A 1001 -20.32 -31.24 5.30
CA GLU A 1001 -19.32 -32.03 6.03
C GLU A 1001 -18.13 -31.13 6.36
N VAL A 1002 -17.95 -30.81 7.64
CA VAL A 1002 -16.85 -29.93 8.09
C VAL A 1002 -15.80 -30.77 8.78
N THR A 1003 -14.55 -30.60 8.36
CA THR A 1003 -13.36 -31.22 8.95
C THR A 1003 -12.37 -30.13 9.32
N VAL A 1004 -11.88 -30.15 10.56
CA VAL A 1004 -10.75 -29.31 10.97
C VAL A 1004 -9.53 -30.19 11.09
N ARG A 1005 -8.43 -29.78 10.45
CA ARG A 1005 -7.16 -30.51 10.43
C ARG A 1005 -6.00 -29.55 10.65
N THR A 1006 -4.84 -30.05 11.07
CA THR A 1006 -3.61 -29.25 11.10
C THR A 1006 -3.05 -29.08 9.68
N ALA A 1007 -2.17 -28.10 9.46
CA ALA A 1007 -1.52 -27.84 8.16
C ALA A 1007 -0.78 -29.06 7.55
N ASN A 1008 -0.29 -29.99 8.38
CA ASN A 1008 0.32 -31.25 7.90
C ASN A 1008 -0.69 -32.35 7.51
N GLY A 1009 -2.00 -32.05 7.52
CA GLY A 1009 -3.09 -32.95 7.15
C GLY A 1009 -3.65 -33.83 8.26
N GLN A 1010 -3.18 -33.74 9.51
CA GLN A 1010 -3.76 -34.50 10.63
C GLN A 1010 -5.15 -33.96 10.99
N THR A 1011 -6.19 -34.77 10.79
CA THR A 1011 -7.55 -34.45 11.24
C THR A 1011 -7.63 -34.32 12.76
N LEU A 1012 -8.14 -33.20 13.23
CA LEU A 1012 -8.42 -32.92 14.64
C LEU A 1012 -9.86 -33.33 14.99
N THR A 1013 -10.83 -32.92 14.17
CA THR A 1013 -12.24 -33.28 14.33
C THR A 1013 -12.99 -33.20 12.99
N SER A 1014 -14.14 -33.87 12.90
CA SER A 1014 -15.02 -33.83 11.73
C SER A 1014 -16.46 -34.06 12.15
N GLU A 1015 -17.37 -33.21 11.69
CA GLU A 1015 -18.80 -33.21 12.05
C GLU A 1015 -19.67 -32.82 10.85
N THR A 1016 -20.89 -33.34 10.80
CA THR A 1016 -21.92 -32.86 9.87
C THR A 1016 -22.58 -31.61 10.46
N VAL A 1017 -22.49 -30.48 9.75
CA VAL A 1017 -23.00 -29.17 10.19
C VAL A 1017 -24.22 -28.78 9.37
N THR A 1018 -25.33 -28.44 10.03
CA THR A 1018 -26.55 -27.91 9.41
C THR A 1018 -26.66 -26.42 9.64
N VAL A 1019 -26.31 -25.62 8.64
CA VAL A 1019 -26.41 -24.16 8.66
C VAL A 1019 -27.87 -23.74 8.42
N LYS A 1020 -28.43 -22.96 9.33
CA LYS A 1020 -29.82 -22.52 9.32
C LYS A 1020 -29.96 -21.13 8.68
N PRO A 1021 -31.04 -20.88 7.91
CA PRO A 1021 -31.38 -19.51 7.52
C PRO A 1021 -31.72 -18.67 8.76
N PRO A 1022 -31.65 -17.34 8.67
CA PRO A 1022 -32.18 -16.47 9.71
C PRO A 1022 -33.70 -16.69 9.86
N GLU A 1023 -34.23 -16.32 11.02
CA GLU A 1023 -35.68 -16.30 11.27
C GLU A 1023 -36.27 -15.02 10.69
N THR A 1024 -37.16 -15.12 9.70
CA THR A 1024 -37.90 -13.95 9.21
C THR A 1024 -38.89 -13.50 10.28
N VAL A 1025 -38.66 -12.31 10.83
CA VAL A 1025 -39.49 -11.69 11.88
C VAL A 1025 -40.63 -10.94 11.24
N ALA A 1026 -40.32 -10.08 10.26
CA ALA A 1026 -41.31 -9.27 9.55
C ALA A 1026 -41.02 -9.26 8.05
N LYS A 1027 -42.07 -9.21 7.24
CA LYS A 1027 -41.99 -8.81 5.84
C LYS A 1027 -43.06 -7.74 5.59
N LEU A 1028 -42.60 -6.50 5.52
CA LEU A 1028 -43.43 -5.32 5.26
C LEU A 1028 -43.47 -5.12 3.74
N SER A 1029 -44.65 -4.97 3.17
CA SER A 1029 -44.83 -4.74 1.73
C SER A 1029 -45.33 -3.32 1.50
N ASP A 1030 -44.84 -2.70 0.44
CA ASP A 1030 -45.31 -1.41 -0.03
C ASP A 1030 -46.19 -1.57 -1.28
N PRO A 1031 -47.05 -0.59 -1.60
CA PRO A 1031 -47.62 -0.46 -2.93
C PRO A 1031 -46.54 -0.26 -4.01
N THR A 1032 -46.95 -0.30 -5.28
CA THR A 1032 -46.03 -0.13 -6.41
C THR A 1032 -46.39 1.13 -7.17
N GLY A 1033 -45.38 1.91 -7.55
CA GLY A 1033 -45.48 3.15 -8.30
C GLY A 1033 -45.96 4.33 -7.46
N ASP A 1034 -45.66 4.37 -6.17
CA ASP A 1034 -45.99 5.48 -5.28
C ASP A 1034 -44.79 6.29 -4.78
N ASP A 1035 -43.62 6.13 -5.40
CA ASP A 1035 -42.39 6.93 -5.24
C ASP A 1035 -42.47 8.44 -5.57
N ASP A 1036 -43.65 9.05 -5.46
CA ASP A 1036 -43.98 10.45 -5.71
C ASP A 1036 -44.17 11.27 -4.42
N GLY A 1037 -43.63 10.79 -3.30
CA GLY A 1037 -43.63 11.43 -1.99
C GLY A 1037 -45.06 11.78 -1.52
N PRO A 1038 -45.40 13.05 -1.25
CA PRO A 1038 -46.76 13.47 -0.89
C PRO A 1038 -47.79 13.34 -2.04
N GLY A 1039 -47.48 12.65 -3.15
CA GLY A 1039 -48.33 12.50 -4.32
C GLY A 1039 -48.11 13.54 -5.43
N ALA A 1040 -47.01 14.29 -5.36
CA ALA A 1040 -46.74 15.40 -6.28
C ALA A 1040 -45.27 15.53 -6.71
N TYR A 1041 -44.37 14.73 -6.12
CA TYR A 1041 -42.96 14.82 -6.45
C TYR A 1041 -42.71 14.39 -7.88
N THR A 1042 -41.70 15.03 -8.48
CA THR A 1042 -41.28 14.70 -9.84
C THR A 1042 -39.78 14.49 -9.87
N TYR A 1043 -39.40 13.40 -10.54
CA TYR A 1043 -38.02 13.01 -10.74
C TYR A 1043 -37.16 14.13 -11.36
N PRO A 1044 -35.88 14.24 -10.97
CA PRO A 1044 -34.93 15.14 -11.62
C PRO A 1044 -34.82 14.87 -13.13
N THR A 1045 -34.42 15.88 -13.90
CA THR A 1045 -34.42 15.79 -15.37
C THR A 1045 -33.18 15.09 -15.95
N ASN A 1046 -32.17 14.78 -15.15
CA ASN A 1046 -30.97 14.06 -15.63
C ASN A 1046 -31.28 12.56 -15.80
N GLY A 1047 -30.74 11.95 -16.86
CA GLY A 1047 -30.96 10.53 -17.18
C GLY A 1047 -30.40 9.52 -16.18
N ALA A 1048 -29.64 9.97 -15.18
CA ALA A 1048 -29.22 9.13 -14.05
C ALA A 1048 -30.39 8.75 -13.11
N PHE A 1049 -31.51 9.48 -13.14
CA PHE A 1049 -32.69 9.22 -12.32
C PHE A 1049 -33.78 8.60 -13.20
N LYS A 1050 -34.08 7.33 -12.97
CA LYS A 1050 -35.09 6.58 -13.70
C LYS A 1050 -36.36 6.48 -12.86
N GLU A 1051 -37.52 6.50 -13.52
CA GLU A 1051 -38.80 6.22 -12.89
C GLU A 1051 -38.77 4.82 -12.25
N GLY A 1052 -39.29 4.67 -11.02
CA GLY A 1052 -39.22 3.43 -10.24
C GLY A 1052 -37.91 3.24 -9.45
N ALA A 1053 -36.93 4.14 -9.55
CA ALA A 1053 -35.66 3.99 -8.84
C ALA A 1053 -35.80 4.05 -7.31
N PHE A 1054 -36.85 4.72 -6.82
CA PHE A 1054 -37.14 4.88 -5.40
C PHE A 1054 -38.44 4.20 -4.99
N ASP A 1055 -39.06 3.39 -5.87
CA ASP A 1055 -40.27 2.64 -5.56
C ASP A 1055 -39.92 1.44 -4.69
N LEU A 1056 -40.07 1.61 -3.38
CA LEU A 1056 -39.85 0.59 -2.38
C LEU A 1056 -40.93 -0.48 -2.54
N GLN A 1057 -40.54 -1.74 -2.58
CA GLN A 1057 -41.47 -2.86 -2.78
C GLN A 1057 -41.68 -3.64 -1.48
N SER A 1058 -40.60 -3.86 -0.74
CA SER A 1058 -40.66 -4.54 0.54
C SER A 1058 -39.46 -4.24 1.43
N VAL A 1059 -39.70 -4.37 2.73
CA VAL A 1059 -38.66 -4.40 3.76
C VAL A 1059 -38.82 -5.68 4.56
N THR A 1060 -37.81 -6.54 4.50
CA THR A 1060 -37.80 -7.80 5.25
C THR A 1060 -36.82 -7.70 6.41
N VAL A 1061 -37.30 -7.96 7.63
CA VAL A 1061 -36.47 -8.01 8.85
C VAL A 1061 -36.35 -9.45 9.29
N GLU A 1062 -35.11 -9.92 9.40
CA GLU A 1062 -34.77 -11.26 9.84
C GLU A 1062 -33.80 -11.19 11.02
N GLN A 1063 -33.78 -12.21 11.88
CA GLN A 1063 -32.85 -12.28 12.99
C GLN A 1063 -32.23 -13.68 13.14
N THR A 1064 -31.03 -13.70 13.69
CA THR A 1064 -30.39 -14.87 14.29
C THR A 1064 -30.20 -14.60 15.80
N PRO A 1065 -29.72 -15.56 16.61
CA PRO A 1065 -29.41 -15.28 18.01
C PRO A 1065 -28.46 -14.09 18.21
N GLY A 1066 -27.55 -13.81 17.27
CA GLY A 1066 -26.53 -12.76 17.40
C GLY A 1066 -26.60 -11.61 16.40
N ARG A 1067 -27.43 -11.67 15.34
CA ARG A 1067 -27.45 -10.62 14.29
C ARG A 1067 -28.87 -10.27 13.82
N TYR A 1068 -29.05 -9.03 13.40
CA TYR A 1068 -30.19 -8.59 12.60
C TYR A 1068 -29.82 -8.53 11.11
N GLN A 1069 -30.82 -8.75 10.26
CA GLN A 1069 -30.74 -8.50 8.82
C GLN A 1069 -31.96 -7.70 8.37
N VAL A 1070 -31.72 -6.61 7.66
CA VAL A 1070 -32.78 -5.76 7.08
C VAL A 1070 -32.56 -5.67 5.58
N THR A 1071 -33.49 -6.21 4.80
CA THR A 1071 -33.42 -6.22 3.34
C THR A 1071 -34.45 -5.27 2.75
N PHE A 1072 -33.97 -4.26 2.02
CA PHE A 1072 -34.78 -3.37 1.20
C PHE A 1072 -34.86 -3.91 -0.22
N GLU A 1073 -36.05 -3.94 -0.80
CA GLU A 1073 -36.31 -4.31 -2.20
C GLU A 1073 -36.94 -3.11 -2.92
N VAL A 1074 -36.42 -2.70 -4.08
CA VAL A 1074 -36.96 -1.61 -4.90
C VAL A 1074 -37.29 -2.08 -6.33
N GLU A 1075 -38.07 -1.31 -7.09
CA GLU A 1075 -38.44 -1.69 -8.47
C GLU A 1075 -37.24 -1.72 -9.43
N ASP A 1076 -36.34 -0.71 -9.40
CA ASP A 1076 -35.14 -0.66 -10.25
C ASP A 1076 -33.88 -0.28 -9.45
N LEU A 1077 -33.01 -1.26 -9.20
CA LEU A 1077 -31.71 -1.06 -8.55
C LEU A 1077 -30.58 -1.07 -9.60
N TYR A 1078 -29.85 0.04 -9.69
CA TYR A 1078 -28.79 0.20 -10.69
C TYR A 1078 -27.65 1.08 -10.14
N ASN A 1079 -26.59 1.31 -10.93
CA ASN A 1079 -25.43 2.10 -10.51
C ASN A 1079 -25.12 3.22 -11.51
N ALA A 1080 -25.89 4.30 -11.49
CA ALA A 1080 -25.71 5.38 -12.46
C ALA A 1080 -24.46 6.25 -12.21
N PHE A 1081 -23.96 6.29 -10.98
CA PHE A 1081 -22.83 7.13 -10.57
C PHE A 1081 -21.52 6.35 -10.34
N GLY A 1082 -21.46 5.06 -10.70
CA GLY A 1082 -20.22 4.27 -10.61
C GLY A 1082 -19.73 4.04 -9.18
N SER A 1083 -20.65 3.92 -8.22
CA SER A 1083 -20.33 3.68 -6.82
C SER A 1083 -19.62 2.33 -6.63
N GLY A 1084 -18.65 2.29 -5.70
CA GLY A 1084 -17.91 1.08 -5.34
C GLY A 1084 -18.78 -0.01 -4.69
N ARG A 1085 -19.92 0.35 -4.10
CA ARG A 1085 -20.90 -0.61 -3.53
C ARG A 1085 -21.85 -1.21 -4.55
N GLY A 1086 -21.75 -0.79 -5.82
CA GLY A 1086 -22.50 -1.41 -6.91
C GLY A 1086 -23.93 -0.89 -7.11
N PHE A 1087 -24.36 0.15 -6.39
CA PHE A 1087 -25.65 0.83 -6.63
C PHE A 1087 -25.58 2.36 -6.41
N SER A 1088 -26.46 3.10 -7.08
CA SER A 1088 -26.73 4.54 -7.00
C SER A 1088 -27.85 4.90 -7.99
N PRO A 1089 -28.77 5.84 -7.68
CA PRO A 1089 -28.63 6.96 -6.73
C PRO A 1089 -29.31 6.77 -5.35
N GLN A 1090 -29.77 5.58 -4.99
CA GLN A 1090 -30.57 5.33 -3.78
C GLN A 1090 -29.80 5.55 -2.47
N LEU A 1091 -30.52 6.04 -1.46
CA LEU A 1091 -30.18 6.09 -0.04
C LEU A 1091 -31.35 5.45 0.73
N PHE A 1092 -31.08 4.31 1.35
CA PHE A 1092 -32.03 3.57 2.17
C PHE A 1092 -31.93 4.01 3.62
N LEU A 1093 -33.06 4.16 4.30
CA LEU A 1093 -33.17 4.68 5.66
C LEU A 1093 -34.02 3.76 6.52
N LEU A 1094 -33.58 3.52 7.76
CA LEU A 1094 -34.33 2.82 8.79
C LEU A 1094 -34.24 3.58 10.11
N TRP A 1095 -35.34 4.18 10.56
CA TRP A 1095 -35.45 4.62 11.96
C TRP A 1095 -36.10 3.50 12.78
N VAL A 1096 -35.56 3.25 13.96
CA VAL A 1096 -35.95 2.14 14.82
C VAL A 1096 -36.32 2.66 16.20
N ARG A 1097 -37.47 2.22 16.69
CA ARG A 1097 -37.99 2.49 18.03
C ARG A 1097 -38.04 1.18 18.82
N ASP A 1098 -37.44 1.20 20.01
CA ASP A 1098 -37.74 0.22 21.06
C ASP A 1098 -38.83 0.80 21.99
N PRO A 1099 -40.06 0.26 21.97
CA PRO A 1099 -41.16 0.73 22.82
C PRO A 1099 -40.91 0.62 24.33
N ASN A 1100 -39.93 -0.19 24.74
CA ASN A 1100 -39.60 -0.43 26.14
C ASN A 1100 -38.38 0.37 26.63
N LYS A 1101 -37.73 1.12 25.72
CA LYS A 1101 -36.59 1.97 26.04
C LYS A 1101 -37.07 3.39 26.32
N ASP A 1102 -36.54 3.98 27.39
CA ASP A 1102 -36.75 5.39 27.71
C ASP A 1102 -35.71 6.24 26.94
N GLY A 1103 -36.08 7.47 26.57
CA GLY A 1103 -35.21 8.38 25.83
C GLY A 1103 -35.63 8.53 24.37
N GLY A 1104 -34.65 8.72 23.48
CA GLY A 1104 -34.89 8.90 22.05
C GLY A 1104 -35.22 10.34 21.63
N THR A 1105 -35.55 10.51 20.36
CA THR A 1105 -35.98 11.79 19.78
C THR A 1105 -37.14 11.58 18.81
N ASP A 1106 -38.10 12.53 18.78
CA ASP A 1106 -39.24 12.53 17.85
C ASP A 1106 -38.98 13.41 16.61
N ARG A 1107 -37.72 13.82 16.40
CA ARG A 1107 -37.28 14.65 15.27
C ARG A 1107 -36.25 13.93 14.43
N SER A 1108 -36.16 14.28 13.15
CA SER A 1108 -35.01 13.89 12.35
C SER A 1108 -33.75 14.61 12.85
N LEU A 1109 -32.58 13.99 12.66
CA LEU A 1109 -31.31 14.68 12.78
C LEU A 1109 -31.11 15.56 11.54
N ASP A 1110 -30.48 16.73 11.71
CA ASP A 1110 -30.30 17.70 10.63
C ASP A 1110 -29.21 17.28 9.61
N ASP A 1111 -28.48 16.21 9.89
CA ASP A 1111 -27.37 15.69 9.08
C ASP A 1111 -27.80 15.22 7.68
N LEU A 1112 -28.96 14.57 7.57
CA LEU A 1112 -29.52 14.12 6.29
C LEU A 1112 -30.46 15.13 5.65
N GLY A 1113 -31.01 16.07 6.44
CA GLY A 1113 -31.97 17.07 5.97
C GLY A 1113 -33.38 16.55 5.68
N ALA A 1114 -33.79 15.40 6.25
CA ALA A 1114 -35.04 14.71 5.89
C ALA A 1114 -36.33 15.52 6.04
N THR A 1115 -36.33 16.56 6.89
CA THR A 1115 -37.46 17.48 7.10
C THR A 1115 -38.77 16.76 7.49
N VAL A 1116 -38.69 15.98 8.57
CA VAL A 1116 -39.81 15.19 9.12
C VAL A 1116 -39.77 15.18 10.66
N SER A 1117 -40.92 14.94 11.27
CA SER A 1117 -41.08 14.52 12.66
C SER A 1117 -41.58 13.08 12.73
N PHE A 1118 -41.58 12.49 13.93
CA PHE A 1118 -42.04 11.12 14.17
C PHE A 1118 -43.19 11.14 15.18
N GLU A 1119 -44.13 10.20 15.06
CA GLU A 1119 -45.29 10.13 15.97
C GLU A 1119 -44.89 9.83 17.42
N ASP A 1120 -43.75 9.17 17.59
CA ASP A 1120 -43.12 8.79 18.85
C ASP A 1120 -41.59 8.85 18.69
N SER A 1121 -40.86 8.78 19.80
CA SER A 1121 -39.39 8.86 19.77
C SER A 1121 -38.73 7.60 19.19
N TRP A 1122 -37.84 7.77 18.21
CA TRP A 1122 -36.93 6.72 17.75
C TRP A 1122 -35.66 6.72 18.59
N HIS A 1123 -34.97 5.58 18.59
CA HIS A 1123 -33.77 5.35 19.38
C HIS A 1123 -32.52 5.13 18.52
N TYR A 1124 -32.69 4.57 17.32
CA TYR A 1124 -31.60 4.25 16.41
C TYR A 1124 -31.96 4.60 14.95
N ARG A 1125 -30.97 4.97 14.14
CA ARG A 1125 -31.09 5.18 12.69
C ARG A 1125 -29.99 4.44 11.95
N LEU A 1126 -30.35 3.70 10.91
CA LEU A 1126 -29.43 3.08 9.96
C LEU A 1126 -29.63 3.68 8.57
N GLU A 1127 -28.54 3.84 7.83
CA GLU A 1127 -28.60 4.30 6.44
C GLU A 1127 -27.52 3.68 5.57
N VAL A 1128 -27.82 3.52 4.28
CA VAL A 1128 -26.85 3.08 3.27
C VAL A 1128 -27.15 3.65 1.89
N SER A 1129 -26.12 4.17 1.24
CA SER A 1129 -26.10 4.56 -0.16
C SER A 1129 -24.95 3.87 -0.90
N GLY A 1130 -24.79 4.20 -2.17
CA GLY A 1130 -23.60 3.81 -2.93
C GLY A 1130 -22.28 4.32 -2.35
N PHE A 1131 -22.30 5.43 -1.59
CA PHE A 1131 -21.10 6.17 -1.19
C PHE A 1131 -20.88 6.21 0.32
N THR A 1132 -21.95 6.23 1.11
CA THR A 1132 -21.93 6.35 2.56
C THR A 1132 -22.79 5.28 3.22
N LYS A 1133 -22.47 4.94 4.47
CA LYS A 1133 -23.34 4.17 5.37
C LYS A 1133 -23.10 4.65 6.80
N SER A 1134 -24.14 4.61 7.64
CA SER A 1134 -24.06 5.06 9.02
C SER A 1134 -25.05 4.29 9.90
N ALA A 1135 -24.68 4.12 11.17
CA ALA A 1135 -25.52 3.59 12.23
C ALA A 1135 -25.37 4.50 13.45
N VAL A 1136 -26.45 5.20 13.81
CA VAL A 1136 -26.43 6.19 14.91
C VAL A 1136 -27.55 5.99 15.89
N ASP A 1137 -27.37 6.48 17.11
CA ASP A 1137 -28.45 6.62 18.08
C ASP A 1137 -29.25 7.92 17.86
N ALA A 1138 -30.22 8.17 18.74
CA ALA A 1138 -31.07 9.36 18.73
C ALA A 1138 -30.33 10.70 18.91
N THR A 1139 -29.05 10.68 19.30
CA THR A 1139 -28.21 11.88 19.43
C THR A 1139 -27.36 12.14 18.18
N GLY A 1140 -27.21 11.14 17.30
CA GLY A 1140 -26.29 11.19 16.17
C GLY A 1140 -24.95 10.52 16.44
N ALA A 1141 -24.71 10.03 17.66
CA ALA A 1141 -23.53 9.26 17.99
C ALA A 1141 -23.56 7.89 17.32
N ALA A 1142 -22.40 7.40 16.88
CA ALA A 1142 -22.29 6.06 16.30
C ALA A 1142 -22.71 4.98 17.31
N LEU A 1143 -23.47 3.98 16.85
CA LEU A 1143 -23.85 2.85 17.71
C LEU A 1143 -22.62 2.09 18.18
N SER A 1144 -22.61 1.67 19.44
CA SER A 1144 -21.54 0.86 20.03
C SER A 1144 -22.08 -0.34 20.81
N ASP A 1145 -21.24 -1.37 20.98
CA ASP A 1145 -21.53 -2.53 21.81
C ASP A 1145 -21.34 -2.22 23.33
N GLU A 1146 -21.62 -3.20 24.20
CA GLU A 1146 -21.44 -3.05 25.65
C GLU A 1146 -19.98 -2.76 26.08
N SER A 1147 -19.01 -3.00 25.20
CA SER A 1147 -17.59 -2.73 25.40
C SER A 1147 -17.16 -1.37 24.84
N GLY A 1148 -18.08 -0.62 24.22
CA GLY A 1148 -17.82 0.69 23.62
C GLY A 1148 -17.24 0.61 22.20
N ASN A 1149 -17.20 -0.56 21.56
CA ASN A 1149 -16.73 -0.68 20.18
C ASN A 1149 -17.83 -0.27 19.21
N ALA A 1150 -17.49 0.49 18.17
CA ALA A 1150 -18.46 0.90 17.16
C ALA A 1150 -19.04 -0.33 16.42
N ILE A 1151 -20.36 -0.31 16.18
CA ILE A 1151 -21.05 -1.37 15.44
C ILE A 1151 -20.80 -1.20 13.95
N THR A 1152 -20.23 -2.24 13.32
CA THR A 1152 -20.02 -2.28 11.87
C THR A 1152 -21.26 -2.77 11.13
N LEU A 1153 -21.80 -1.93 10.23
CA LEU A 1153 -22.82 -2.34 9.25
C LEU A 1153 -22.18 -3.05 8.06
N GLN A 1154 -22.63 -4.26 7.75
CA GLN A 1154 -22.28 -4.98 6.52
C GLN A 1154 -23.41 -4.92 5.51
N GLU A 1155 -23.10 -4.69 4.23
CA GLU A 1155 -24.06 -4.63 3.15
C GLU A 1155 -23.90 -5.80 2.16
N THR A 1156 -25.00 -6.24 1.56
CA THR A 1156 -25.01 -7.16 0.41
C THR A 1156 -25.97 -6.60 -0.63
N VAL A 1157 -25.51 -6.49 -1.89
CA VAL A 1157 -26.27 -5.86 -2.99
C VAL A 1157 -26.54 -6.91 -4.07
N ASP A 1158 -27.80 -7.15 -4.37
CA ASP A 1158 -28.24 -8.06 -5.45
C ASP A 1158 -29.08 -7.27 -6.47
N ARG A 1159 -28.47 -6.98 -7.62
CA ARG A 1159 -29.14 -6.25 -8.73
C ARG A 1159 -30.04 -7.14 -9.59
N GLU A 1160 -29.99 -8.46 -9.45
CA GLU A 1160 -30.94 -9.35 -10.11
C GLU A 1160 -32.26 -9.38 -9.35
N SER A 1161 -32.18 -9.33 -8.02
CA SER A 1161 -33.33 -9.27 -7.12
C SER A 1161 -33.74 -7.84 -6.72
N ASN A 1162 -32.98 -6.82 -7.16
CA ASN A 1162 -33.13 -5.41 -6.76
C ASN A 1162 -33.13 -5.18 -5.24
N THR A 1163 -32.25 -5.87 -4.50
CA THR A 1163 -32.18 -5.79 -3.04
C THR A 1163 -30.87 -5.23 -2.50
N VAL A 1164 -30.98 -4.55 -1.37
CA VAL A 1164 -29.87 -4.16 -0.50
C VAL A 1164 -30.15 -4.68 0.92
N THR A 1165 -29.28 -5.55 1.42
CA THR A 1165 -29.38 -6.16 2.75
C THR A 1165 -28.33 -5.56 3.69
N LEU A 1166 -28.78 -5.00 4.83
CA LEU A 1166 -27.94 -4.60 5.95
C LEU A 1166 -27.87 -5.71 6.99
N THR A 1167 -26.66 -6.08 7.43
CA THR A 1167 -26.40 -7.06 8.51
C THR A 1167 -25.57 -6.40 9.62
N PHE A 1168 -25.99 -6.57 10.88
CA PHE A 1168 -25.31 -5.99 12.05
C PHE A 1168 -25.60 -6.80 13.33
N ASP A 1169 -24.77 -6.63 14.35
CA ASP A 1169 -24.90 -7.33 15.64
C ASP A 1169 -26.18 -6.92 16.38
N ARG A 1170 -26.82 -7.86 17.07
CA ARG A 1170 -27.97 -7.56 17.93
C ARG A 1170 -27.64 -6.66 19.11
N ALA A 1171 -26.39 -6.67 19.56
CA ALA A 1171 -25.89 -5.75 20.59
C ALA A 1171 -26.12 -4.27 20.21
N ALA A 1172 -26.20 -3.95 18.91
CA ALA A 1172 -26.51 -2.60 18.43
C ALA A 1172 -27.83 -2.04 18.99
N PHE A 1173 -28.80 -2.91 19.25
CA PHE A 1173 -30.09 -2.57 19.86
C PHE A 1173 -30.24 -3.24 21.23
N ASP A 1174 -29.16 -3.29 22.03
CA ASP A 1174 -29.14 -3.90 23.38
C ASP A 1174 -29.55 -5.38 23.41
N GLY A 1175 -29.40 -6.10 22.29
CA GLY A 1175 -29.81 -7.50 22.17
C GLY A 1175 -31.33 -7.74 22.13
N VAL A 1176 -32.12 -6.68 21.92
CA VAL A 1176 -33.60 -6.73 21.91
C VAL A 1176 -34.11 -7.72 20.84
N ASP A 1177 -35.29 -8.29 21.00
CA ASP A 1177 -35.86 -9.15 19.95
C ASP A 1177 -36.43 -8.27 18.84
N ALA A 1178 -36.11 -8.55 17.57
CA ALA A 1178 -36.57 -7.70 16.46
C ALA A 1178 -38.10 -7.59 16.41
N GLY A 1179 -38.86 -8.61 16.85
CA GLY A 1179 -40.32 -8.55 16.87
C GLY A 1179 -40.86 -7.49 17.83
N THR A 1180 -40.08 -7.08 18.82
CA THR A 1180 -40.49 -6.03 19.77
C THR A 1180 -40.22 -4.61 19.29
N LEU A 1181 -39.49 -4.46 18.18
CA LEU A 1181 -39.12 -3.16 17.63
C LEU A 1181 -40.20 -2.67 16.66
N GLU A 1182 -40.25 -1.35 16.50
CA GLU A 1182 -41.08 -0.68 15.51
C GLU A 1182 -40.17 0.17 14.61
N VAL A 1183 -40.52 0.29 13.32
CA VAL A 1183 -39.62 0.92 12.33
C VAL A 1183 -40.33 1.93 11.44
N VAL A 1184 -39.55 2.90 10.95
CA VAL A 1184 -39.87 3.69 9.76
C VAL A 1184 -38.82 3.37 8.71
N ALA A 1185 -39.22 2.75 7.61
CA ALA A 1185 -38.33 2.34 6.54
C ALA A 1185 -38.64 3.15 5.28
N ALA A 1186 -37.63 3.84 4.73
CA ALA A 1186 -37.81 4.81 3.67
C ALA A 1186 -36.66 4.78 2.66
N VAL A 1187 -36.88 5.38 1.49
CA VAL A 1187 -35.87 5.55 0.44
C VAL A 1187 -35.98 6.91 -0.24
N GLN A 1188 -34.82 7.46 -0.61
CA GLN A 1188 -34.68 8.70 -1.37
C GLN A 1188 -33.36 8.67 -2.17
N SER A 1189 -33.12 9.64 -3.05
CA SER A 1189 -31.81 9.87 -3.64
C SER A 1189 -30.79 10.43 -2.64
N GLU A 1190 -29.59 9.86 -2.69
CA GLU A 1190 -28.37 10.43 -2.09
C GLU A 1190 -27.90 11.69 -2.82
N ASP A 1191 -27.33 12.63 -2.05
CA ASP A 1191 -26.63 13.82 -2.53
C ASP A 1191 -25.41 14.14 -1.65
N ARG A 1192 -24.27 13.46 -1.91
CA ARG A 1192 -22.98 13.67 -1.22
C ARG A 1192 -23.08 13.55 0.30
N GLY A 1193 -23.71 12.47 0.76
CA GLY A 1193 -23.87 12.18 2.19
C GLY A 1193 -25.13 12.77 2.84
N SER A 1194 -26.00 13.48 2.10
CA SER A 1194 -27.32 13.92 2.57
C SER A 1194 -28.44 13.48 1.61
N LEU A 1195 -29.69 13.81 1.93
CA LEU A 1195 -30.83 13.59 1.03
C LEU A 1195 -30.89 14.66 -0.06
N ARG A 1196 -31.21 14.24 -1.29
CA ARG A 1196 -31.34 15.14 -2.43
C ARG A 1196 -32.53 16.10 -2.24
N PRO A 1197 -32.35 17.41 -2.47
CA PRO A 1197 -33.40 18.39 -2.21
C PRO A 1197 -34.62 18.24 -3.12
N VAL A 1198 -35.78 18.65 -2.59
CA VAL A 1198 -37.04 18.80 -3.32
C VAL A 1198 -37.41 20.29 -3.39
N LYS A 1199 -37.80 20.78 -4.56
CA LYS A 1199 -38.20 22.18 -4.80
C LYS A 1199 -39.54 22.25 -5.53
N GLU A 1200 -40.10 23.45 -5.67
CA GLU A 1200 -41.35 23.63 -6.44
C GLU A 1200 -41.20 23.12 -7.88
N GLU A 1201 -40.07 23.43 -8.53
CA GLU A 1201 -39.72 22.99 -9.87
C GLU A 1201 -38.52 22.03 -9.85
N ARG A 1202 -38.62 20.93 -10.59
CA ARG A 1202 -37.52 19.96 -10.75
C ARG A 1202 -36.34 20.56 -11.50
N GLY A 1203 -35.13 20.18 -11.09
CA GLY A 1203 -33.88 20.52 -11.76
C GLY A 1203 -33.20 19.29 -12.37
N ALA A 1204 -31.96 19.46 -12.83
CA ALA A 1204 -31.16 18.33 -13.33
C ALA A 1204 -30.92 17.27 -12.26
N TYR A 1205 -30.65 17.69 -11.03
CA TYR A 1205 -30.30 16.84 -9.88
C TYR A 1205 -31.14 17.20 -8.64
N VAL A 1206 -32.35 17.72 -8.84
CA VAL A 1206 -33.24 18.21 -7.77
C VAL A 1206 -34.65 17.76 -8.10
N PHE A 1207 -35.34 17.17 -7.11
CA PHE A 1207 -36.75 16.78 -7.27
C PHE A 1207 -37.65 18.02 -7.35
N GLY A 1208 -38.73 17.93 -8.11
CA GLY A 1208 -39.76 18.97 -8.18
C GLY A 1208 -41.00 18.58 -7.40
N GLY A 1209 -41.97 19.49 -7.26
CA GLY A 1209 -43.28 19.17 -6.69
C GLY A 1209 -43.50 19.62 -5.24
N ALA A 1210 -42.56 20.35 -4.64
CA ALA A 1210 -42.77 20.93 -3.32
C ALA A 1210 -43.95 21.93 -3.31
N LYS A 1211 -44.71 21.98 -2.21
CA LYS A 1211 -45.84 22.91 -2.04
C LYS A 1211 -45.33 24.34 -1.99
N SER A 1212 -45.93 25.19 -2.82
CA SER A 1212 -45.49 26.59 -2.89
C SER A 1212 -45.69 27.31 -1.56
N GLY A 1213 -44.62 27.96 -1.09
CA GLY A 1213 -44.57 28.63 0.22
C GLY A 1213 -44.31 27.72 1.42
N ALA A 1214 -44.04 26.42 1.22
CA ALA A 1214 -43.69 25.46 2.27
C ALA A 1214 -42.50 24.56 1.84
N VAL A 1215 -41.63 25.05 0.95
CA VAL A 1215 -40.52 24.27 0.38
C VAL A 1215 -39.54 23.81 1.44
N ASP A 1216 -39.33 24.62 2.47
CA ASP A 1216 -38.41 24.33 3.57
C ASP A 1216 -38.96 23.26 4.54
N ASP A 1217 -40.26 22.93 4.45
CA ASP A 1217 -40.93 21.87 5.23
C ASP A 1217 -41.24 20.62 4.38
N ALA A 1218 -40.75 20.57 3.13
CA ALA A 1218 -41.02 19.45 2.23
C ALA A 1218 -40.22 18.21 2.66
N PRO A 1219 -40.88 17.06 2.95
CA PRO A 1219 -40.17 15.86 3.37
C PRO A 1219 -39.25 15.40 2.24
N LEU A 1220 -37.97 15.18 2.53
CA LEU A 1220 -37.01 14.64 1.57
C LEU A 1220 -37.09 13.11 1.55
N ILE A 1221 -38.28 12.57 1.36
CA ILE A 1221 -38.57 11.14 1.25
C ILE A 1221 -39.32 10.92 -0.05
N ALA A 1222 -38.79 10.05 -0.92
CA ALA A 1222 -39.46 9.69 -2.16
C ALA A 1222 -40.50 8.60 -1.90
N ASP A 1223 -40.14 7.62 -1.05
CA ASP A 1223 -41.01 6.49 -0.70
C ASP A 1223 -40.77 5.95 0.71
N LEU A 1224 -41.80 5.40 1.37
CA LEU A 1224 -41.72 4.77 2.68
C LEU A 1224 -42.82 3.75 2.96
N ILE A 1225 -42.48 2.73 3.74
CA ILE A 1225 -43.47 1.78 4.29
C ILE A 1225 -44.39 2.51 5.27
N VAL A 1226 -45.70 2.41 5.05
CA VAL A 1226 -46.73 2.96 5.94
C VAL A 1226 -47.58 1.86 6.62
N PRO A 1227 -48.19 2.13 7.78
CA PRO A 1227 -49.10 1.19 8.43
C PRO A 1227 -50.31 0.80 7.57
N ASP A 1228 -50.81 -0.43 7.80
CA ASP A 1228 -51.98 -0.96 7.09
C ASP A 1228 -53.19 -0.01 7.16
N GLY A 1229 -53.58 0.52 6.00
CA GLY A 1229 -54.76 1.39 5.85
C GLY A 1229 -54.46 2.88 5.78
N ASP A 1230 -53.22 3.29 6.02
CA ASP A 1230 -52.72 4.62 5.69
C ASP A 1230 -52.24 4.67 4.23
N SER A 1231 -51.91 5.87 3.75
CA SER A 1231 -51.32 6.08 2.44
C SER A 1231 -50.12 7.00 2.58
N GLN A 1232 -49.05 6.75 1.84
CA GLN A 1232 -47.88 7.61 1.77
C GLN A 1232 -48.24 9.09 1.60
N ALA A 1233 -49.12 9.43 0.65
CA ALA A 1233 -49.54 10.82 0.41
C ALA A 1233 -50.18 11.51 1.63
N THR A 1234 -50.75 10.76 2.57
CA THR A 1234 -51.34 11.30 3.81
C THR A 1234 -50.27 11.42 4.89
N VAL A 1235 -49.38 10.44 5.01
CA VAL A 1235 -48.27 10.41 5.98
C VAL A 1235 -47.26 11.51 5.68
N LEU A 1236 -46.93 11.72 4.40
CA LEU A 1236 -46.01 12.74 3.93
C LEU A 1236 -46.68 14.11 3.72
N ASP A 1237 -47.92 14.33 4.16
CA ASP A 1237 -48.59 15.63 4.02
C ASP A 1237 -47.96 16.67 4.97
N TYR A 1238 -47.59 17.84 4.43
CA TYR A 1238 -46.93 18.93 5.17
C TYR A 1238 -47.48 20.32 4.81
N ALA A 1239 -47.16 21.33 5.63
CA ALA A 1239 -47.46 22.73 5.38
C ALA A 1239 -46.36 23.66 5.93
N ASP A 1240 -46.47 24.96 5.65
CA ASP A 1240 -45.52 25.99 6.12
C ASP A 1240 -45.44 26.01 7.66
N GLY A 1241 -44.28 25.64 8.20
CA GLY A 1241 -43.99 25.47 9.62
C GLY A 1241 -44.60 24.22 10.27
N ASP A 1242 -45.04 23.23 9.48
CA ASP A 1242 -45.67 21.98 9.92
C ASP A 1242 -45.16 20.80 9.05
N PRO A 1243 -44.00 20.20 9.40
CA PRO A 1243 -43.42 19.10 8.64
C PRO A 1243 -44.25 17.81 8.76
N ALA A 1244 -44.04 16.87 7.84
CA ALA A 1244 -44.71 15.57 7.86
C ALA A 1244 -44.33 14.76 9.12
N THR A 1245 -45.30 14.07 9.71
CA THR A 1245 -45.09 13.21 10.89
C THR A 1245 -45.18 11.74 10.50
N LEU A 1246 -44.07 11.02 10.62
CA LEU A 1246 -43.95 9.63 10.20
C LEU A 1246 -44.43 8.67 11.29
N PRO A 1247 -45.35 7.73 10.98
CA PRO A 1247 -45.77 6.68 11.89
C PRO A 1247 -44.83 5.47 11.85
N TYR A 1248 -44.77 4.71 12.94
CA TYR A 1248 -44.02 3.47 12.99
C TYR A 1248 -44.86 2.26 12.56
N VAL A 1249 -44.17 1.28 11.98
CA VAL A 1249 -44.72 -0.04 11.69
C VAL A 1249 -44.11 -1.05 12.66
N ALA A 1250 -44.96 -1.71 13.43
CA ALA A 1250 -44.55 -2.80 14.31
C ALA A 1250 -44.07 -4.01 13.50
N LEU A 1251 -43.02 -4.67 13.98
CA LEU A 1251 -42.45 -5.85 13.31
C LEU A 1251 -43.14 -7.17 13.69
N GLU A 1252 -44.04 -7.20 14.67
CA GLU A 1252 -44.83 -8.39 15.10
C GLU A 1252 -46.30 -8.40 14.62
#